data_AF-A0A1M3KTM7-F1
#
_entry.id   AF-A0A1M3KTM7-F1
#
_cell.length_a   1.000
_cell.length_b   1.000
_cell.length_c   1.000
_cell.angle_alpha   90.00
_cell.angle_beta   90.00
_cell.angle_gamma   90.00
#
_symmetry.space_group_name_H-M   'P 1'
#
loop_
_entity.id
_entity.type
_entity.pdbx_description
1 polymer ?
#
loop_
_entity_poly.entity_id
_entity_poly.type
_entity_poly.pdbx_seq_one_letter_code
_entity_poly.pdbx_strand_id
1 'polypeptide(L)'
;MHSDDQPSPAALPAVHPALSGALSAQGYDTLTAVQLAMLEQDPAADLLVSAQTGSGKTVAFGLAIAPTLLGEGRHFEAPERPLGLVIAPTRELALQVQRELDWLYAGAGVVTASCVGGMDQRTERRALERGAHIVVGTPGRLRDHITRNALDLSAVRAIVLDEADEMLDLGFREDLEFILAAAPPERRTLLFSATVPRAIAELAQTFQRDAVRVTATAASEPHADIDYRVTLVEADEREHAIINTLLLNDTSSALVFCHTREAVRHLTARLANRGFDVVALSGELAQSERSSALQAMRDGRARVCVATDVAARGIDLPNLDLVIHADLPSNPATLLHRSGRTGRAGRKGVCVLIVPLHRRKAAERVLGFAHLEASFQPAPGIAEIEARYRRQILETAEATLPPDADEKPFIEELLERLTPEQMAAAYLRQQLAARPVPEEISPMRVHQSPERAPRKKRFEDVPVEREPRAPHMMGGVWFTLSLGRKHRADPKWLLPMICKAGGVTKRDVGSIKILDHETRFEISADRAVEFAERATAGTLEKGVRIAAAGAPEQARPHSRPRHQMAERERPKRYNPAAAEKVVTEDPRPAADEVPPRKEKRKPEPKSKAKFKPKYQGNPKDKGKPKYKGKADRAGDAPRQRGPKP
;
A
#
# COMPACT_ATOMS: atom_id res chain seq x y z
N MET A 1 57.49 14.13 -17.10
CA MET A 1 56.81 14.32 -15.81
C MET A 1 55.38 14.75 -16.08
N HIS A 2 54.45 13.80 -16.06
CA HIS A 2 53.03 14.09 -15.93
C HIS A 2 52.61 13.44 -14.62
N SER A 3 52.08 14.24 -13.71
CA SER A 3 51.57 13.81 -12.42
C SER A 3 50.15 13.29 -12.63
N ASP A 4 49.96 11.98 -12.43
CA ASP A 4 48.63 11.41 -12.24
C ASP A 4 48.04 11.95 -10.92
N ASP A 5 47.26 13.02 -11.03
CA ASP A 5 46.41 13.48 -9.93
C ASP A 5 45.10 12.68 -9.97
N GLN A 6 45.19 11.41 -9.55
CA GLN A 6 44.02 10.57 -9.31
C GLN A 6 43.29 11.11 -8.07
N PRO A 7 42.00 11.47 -8.16
CA PRO A 7 41.28 11.99 -7.01
C PRO A 7 41.21 10.92 -5.92
N SER A 8 41.71 11.26 -4.72
CA SER A 8 41.51 10.45 -3.51
C SER A 8 40.04 10.07 -3.39
N PRO A 9 39.70 8.80 -3.04
CA PRO A 9 38.33 8.47 -2.70
C PRO A 9 37.88 9.39 -1.57
N ALA A 10 36.73 10.04 -1.77
CA ALA A 10 36.21 10.99 -0.80
C ALA A 10 35.93 10.28 0.51
N ALA A 11 36.58 10.69 1.58
CA ALA A 11 36.34 10.13 2.91
C ALA A 11 34.85 10.28 3.26
N LEU A 12 34.25 9.24 3.83
CA LEU A 12 32.88 9.30 4.36
C LEU A 12 32.73 10.53 5.28
N PRO A 13 31.54 11.17 5.30
CA PRO A 13 31.25 12.25 6.24
C PRO A 13 31.52 11.82 7.68
N ALA A 14 31.64 12.79 8.59
CA ALA A 14 31.93 12.57 10.00
C ALA A 14 30.83 11.77 10.73
N VAL A 15 30.87 10.45 10.55
CA VAL A 15 30.07 9.46 11.29
C VAL A 15 30.70 9.19 12.65
N HIS A 16 29.89 8.69 13.58
CA HIS A 16 30.37 8.31 14.91
C HIS A 16 31.52 7.28 14.81
N PRO A 17 32.69 7.49 15.46
CA PRO A 17 33.88 6.66 15.24
C PRO A 17 33.69 5.16 15.49
N ALA A 18 32.73 4.77 16.33
CA ALA A 18 32.44 3.35 16.60
C ALA A 18 31.86 2.60 15.39
N LEU A 19 31.22 3.32 14.45
CA LEU A 19 30.50 2.74 13.32
C LEU A 19 31.27 2.79 12.00
N SER A 20 32.30 3.63 11.90
CA SER A 20 33.11 3.81 10.68
C SER A 20 33.68 2.48 10.16
N GLY A 21 34.26 1.66 11.04
CA GLY A 21 34.81 0.35 10.64
C GLY A 21 33.74 -0.64 10.16
N ALA A 22 32.52 -0.58 10.70
CA ALA A 22 31.41 -1.44 10.28
C ALA A 22 30.89 -1.04 8.89
N LEU A 23 30.76 0.26 8.62
CA LEU A 23 30.42 0.79 7.29
C LEU A 23 31.43 0.36 6.23
N SER A 24 32.73 0.53 6.50
CA SER A 24 33.79 0.10 5.57
C SER A 24 33.79 -1.42 5.35
N ALA A 25 33.53 -2.22 6.40
CA ALA A 25 33.45 -3.68 6.28
C ALA A 25 32.26 -4.17 5.43
N GLN A 26 31.17 -3.39 5.35
CA GLN A 26 30.02 -3.65 4.46
C GLN A 26 30.16 -2.99 3.08
N GLY A 27 31.29 -2.35 2.77
CA GLY A 27 31.52 -1.72 1.46
C GLY A 27 30.75 -0.41 1.23
N TYR A 28 30.45 0.35 2.29
CA TYR A 28 29.88 1.70 2.14
C TYR A 28 30.98 2.70 1.72
N ASP A 29 31.18 2.87 0.41
CA ASP A 29 32.04 3.92 -0.14
C ASP A 29 31.40 5.31 -0.10
N THR A 30 30.05 5.36 -0.17
CA THR A 30 29.26 6.59 -0.10
C THR A 30 27.98 6.37 0.72
N LEU A 31 27.42 7.46 1.25
CA LEU A 31 26.16 7.45 1.99
C LEU A 31 24.99 7.89 1.11
N THR A 32 23.81 7.32 1.33
CA THR A 32 22.59 7.70 0.60
C THR A 32 22.09 9.09 1.02
N ALA A 33 21.26 9.72 0.19
CA ALA A 33 20.71 11.06 0.47
C ALA A 33 20.00 11.17 1.83
N VAL A 34 19.29 10.12 2.29
CA VAL A 34 18.67 10.12 3.63
C VAL A 34 19.70 9.95 4.75
N GLN A 35 20.78 9.19 4.53
CA GLN A 35 21.87 9.03 5.51
C GLN A 35 22.63 10.36 5.70
N LEU A 36 22.95 11.05 4.60
CA LEU A 36 23.56 12.38 4.60
C LEU A 36 22.65 13.40 5.30
N ALA A 37 21.41 13.55 4.82
CA ALA A 37 20.45 14.51 5.37
C ALA A 37 20.15 14.31 6.86
N MET A 38 20.35 13.09 7.40
CA MET A 38 20.22 12.81 8.83
C MET A 38 21.48 13.14 9.65
N LEU A 39 22.67 12.98 9.08
CA LEU A 39 23.94 13.37 9.73
C LEU A 39 24.13 14.89 9.78
N GLU A 40 23.50 15.63 8.87
CA GLU A 40 23.49 17.10 8.85
C GLU A 40 22.62 17.74 9.95
N GLN A 41 21.77 16.95 10.63
CA GLN A 41 20.89 17.46 11.68
C GLN A 41 21.56 17.48 13.05
N ASP A 42 21.07 18.34 13.93
CA ASP A 42 21.46 18.38 15.34
C ASP A 42 21.31 16.97 16.00
N PRO A 43 22.38 16.39 16.58
CA PRO A 43 22.33 15.08 17.24
C PRO A 43 21.46 15.03 18.49
N ALA A 44 20.98 16.18 19.00
CA ALA A 44 20.00 16.27 20.08
C ALA A 44 18.54 16.40 19.59
N ALA A 45 18.32 16.86 18.35
CA ALA A 45 16.98 17.18 17.84
C ALA A 45 16.16 15.94 17.48
N ASP A 46 14.85 15.99 17.76
CA ASP A 46 13.88 15.01 17.25
C ASP A 46 13.67 15.21 15.75
N LEU A 47 13.43 14.11 15.01
CA LEU A 47 13.34 14.13 13.56
C LEU A 47 12.01 13.56 13.07
N LEU A 48 11.30 14.29 12.21
CA LEU A 48 10.17 13.78 11.44
C LEU A 48 10.64 13.58 10.00
N VAL A 49 11.00 12.34 9.66
CA VAL A 49 11.67 11.98 8.41
C VAL A 49 10.66 11.43 7.40
N SER A 50 10.51 12.13 6.29
CA SER A 50 9.77 11.66 5.11
C SER A 50 10.75 10.97 4.16
N ALA A 51 10.76 9.63 4.17
CA ALA A 51 11.69 8.82 3.38
C ALA A 51 11.07 7.47 3.01
N GLN A 52 11.36 7.00 1.80
CA GLN A 52 10.77 5.78 1.25
C GLN A 52 11.53 4.51 1.63
N THR A 53 10.87 3.35 1.47
CA THR A 53 11.51 2.03 1.64
C THR A 53 12.63 1.82 0.63
N GLY A 54 13.74 1.21 1.05
CA GLY A 54 14.90 0.98 0.18
C GLY A 54 15.89 2.16 0.07
N SER A 55 15.59 3.33 0.62
CA SER A 55 16.51 4.49 0.62
C SER A 55 17.70 4.38 1.60
N GLY A 56 17.80 3.31 2.38
CA GLY A 56 18.83 3.12 3.41
C GLY A 56 18.47 3.65 4.80
N LYS A 57 17.16 3.89 5.07
CA LYS A 57 16.62 4.43 6.33
C LYS A 57 17.17 3.76 7.60
N THR A 58 17.30 2.44 7.61
CA THR A 58 17.72 1.68 8.79
C THR A 58 19.13 2.05 9.25
N VAL A 59 20.06 2.09 8.31
CA VAL A 59 21.41 2.60 8.57
C VAL A 59 21.37 4.10 8.86
N ALA A 60 20.51 4.88 8.20
CA ALA A 60 20.37 6.32 8.46
C ALA A 60 20.00 6.63 9.92
N PHE A 61 18.98 5.96 10.50
CA PHE A 61 18.68 6.14 11.92
C PHE A 61 19.70 5.49 12.84
N GLY A 62 20.30 4.37 12.46
CA GLY A 62 21.41 3.76 13.20
C GLY A 62 22.58 4.74 13.36
N LEU A 63 23.00 5.39 12.28
CA LEU A 63 24.01 6.44 12.34
C LEU A 63 23.54 7.64 13.16
N ALA A 64 22.31 8.11 12.96
CA ALA A 64 21.80 9.30 13.63
C ALA A 64 21.69 9.15 15.16
N ILE A 65 21.27 7.99 15.67
CA ILE A 65 21.13 7.76 17.13
C ILE A 65 22.44 7.37 17.80
N ALA A 66 23.52 7.08 17.05
CA ALA A 66 24.80 6.64 17.62
C ALA A 66 25.40 7.62 18.65
N PRO A 67 25.45 8.95 18.41
CA PRO A 67 25.90 9.90 19.44
C PRO A 67 25.00 9.91 20.68
N THR A 68 23.69 9.74 20.50
CA THR A 68 22.71 9.67 21.61
C THR A 68 22.90 8.43 22.49
N LEU A 69 23.34 7.30 21.90
CA LEU A 69 23.54 6.02 22.59
C LEU A 69 24.96 5.85 23.18
N LEU A 70 26.00 6.24 22.44
CA LEU A 70 27.41 6.02 22.80
C LEU A 70 28.11 7.26 23.38
N GLY A 71 27.57 8.47 23.17
CA GLY A 71 28.26 9.72 23.51
C GLY A 71 29.58 9.82 22.75
N GLU A 72 30.67 10.09 23.48
CA GLU A 72 32.04 10.09 22.96
C GLU A 72 32.71 8.69 23.02
N GLY A 73 32.09 7.72 23.70
CA GLY A 73 32.61 6.37 23.86
C GLY A 73 32.58 5.56 22.56
N ARG A 74 33.44 4.53 22.44
CA ARG A 74 33.49 3.67 21.24
C ARG A 74 32.79 2.32 21.39
N HIS A 75 32.42 1.95 22.62
CA HIS A 75 31.77 0.69 22.94
C HIS A 75 30.61 0.93 23.90
N PHE A 76 29.63 0.04 23.88
CA PHE A 76 28.65 -0.04 24.95
C PHE A 76 29.27 -0.59 26.24
N GLU A 77 28.68 -0.24 27.37
CA GLU A 77 28.98 -0.86 28.67
C GLU A 77 28.34 -2.26 28.76
N ALA A 78 28.20 -2.82 29.96
CA ALA A 78 27.49 -4.08 30.14
C ALA A 78 25.98 -3.91 29.82
N PRO A 79 25.33 -4.90 29.18
CA PRO A 79 23.91 -4.81 28.84
C PRO A 79 23.04 -4.89 30.10
N GLU A 80 22.36 -3.78 30.40
CA GLU A 80 21.32 -3.71 31.42
C GLU A 80 19.98 -3.31 30.78
N ARG A 81 19.47 -2.11 31.10
CA ARG A 81 18.23 -1.57 30.53
C ARG A 81 18.49 -1.02 29.12
N PRO A 82 17.51 -1.13 28.19
CA PRO A 82 17.65 -0.59 26.85
C PRO A 82 17.86 0.91 26.84
N LEU A 83 18.85 1.32 26.04
CA LEU A 83 19.21 2.70 25.76
C LEU A 83 18.52 3.17 24.47
N GLY A 84 18.30 2.25 23.53
CA GLY A 84 17.55 2.46 22.29
C GLY A 84 16.32 1.56 22.19
N LEU A 85 15.24 2.09 21.63
CA LEU A 85 14.05 1.33 21.25
C LEU A 85 13.70 1.61 19.79
N VAL A 86 13.55 0.57 18.96
CA VAL A 86 13.06 0.70 17.58
C VAL A 86 11.75 -0.06 17.41
N ILE A 87 10.72 0.66 16.95
CA ILE A 87 9.36 0.15 16.76
C ILE A 87 9.07 0.05 15.27
N ALA A 88 8.64 -1.13 14.80
CA ALA A 88 8.30 -1.38 13.40
C ALA A 88 6.92 -2.08 13.27
N PRO A 89 6.16 -1.85 12.18
CA PRO A 89 4.81 -2.40 11.98
C PRO A 89 4.75 -3.91 11.89
N THR A 90 5.78 -4.58 11.35
CA THR A 90 5.78 -6.03 11.13
C THR A 90 6.98 -6.70 11.75
N ARG A 91 6.82 -8.01 12.00
CA ARG A 91 7.86 -8.86 12.59
C ARG A 91 9.07 -8.95 11.67
N GLU A 92 8.81 -8.99 10.36
CA GLU A 92 9.84 -9.12 9.34
C GLU A 92 10.68 -7.84 9.24
N LEU A 93 10.06 -6.65 9.30
CA LEU A 93 10.79 -5.40 9.35
C LEU A 93 11.56 -5.25 10.66
N ALA A 94 10.97 -5.61 11.81
CA ALA A 94 11.68 -5.61 13.09
C ALA A 94 12.92 -6.53 13.08
N LEU A 95 12.82 -7.73 12.50
CA LEU A 95 13.95 -8.66 12.36
C LEU A 95 14.94 -8.25 11.25
N GLN A 96 14.52 -7.46 10.26
CA GLN A 96 15.45 -6.79 9.34
C GLN A 96 16.24 -5.70 10.08
N VAL A 97 15.54 -4.77 10.74
CA VAL A 97 16.14 -3.70 11.53
C VAL A 97 17.11 -4.22 12.59
N GLN A 98 16.76 -5.30 13.29
CA GLN A 98 17.67 -5.93 14.25
C GLN A 98 18.99 -6.35 13.57
N ARG A 99 18.91 -7.09 12.45
CA ARG A 99 20.11 -7.57 11.72
C ARG A 99 20.97 -6.44 11.18
N GLU A 100 20.37 -5.34 10.73
CA GLU A 100 21.12 -4.15 10.29
C GLU A 100 21.87 -3.49 11.45
N LEU A 101 21.21 -3.35 12.61
CA LEU A 101 21.83 -2.77 13.81
C LEU A 101 22.90 -3.68 14.43
N ASP A 102 22.72 -5.00 14.36
CA ASP A 102 23.68 -5.99 14.85
C ASP A 102 25.04 -5.86 14.15
N TRP A 103 25.07 -5.74 12.80
CA TRP A 103 26.33 -5.53 12.09
C TRP A 103 26.85 -4.10 12.27
N LEU A 104 25.98 -3.10 12.20
CA LEU A 104 26.37 -1.68 12.24
C LEU A 104 27.08 -1.32 13.55
N TYR A 105 26.60 -1.86 14.67
CA TYR A 105 27.20 -1.66 15.99
C TYR A 105 28.02 -2.86 16.49
N ALA A 106 28.39 -3.82 15.62
CA ALA A 106 29.18 -4.99 16.02
C ALA A 106 30.52 -4.58 16.67
N GLY A 107 31.22 -3.61 16.07
CA GLY A 107 32.47 -3.05 16.61
C GLY A 107 32.29 -2.31 17.94
N ALA A 108 31.08 -1.84 18.24
CA ALA A 108 30.73 -1.21 19.51
C ALA A 108 30.29 -2.21 20.60
N GLY A 109 30.22 -3.52 20.30
CA GLY A 109 29.78 -4.53 21.27
C GLY A 109 28.28 -4.46 21.58
N VAL A 110 27.43 -4.16 20.58
CA VAL A 110 25.98 -4.11 20.79
C VAL A 110 25.42 -5.46 21.23
N VAL A 111 24.40 -5.42 22.07
CA VAL A 111 23.53 -6.56 22.38
C VAL A 111 22.12 -6.12 22.05
N THR A 112 21.51 -6.73 21.04
CA THR A 112 20.13 -6.44 20.65
C THR A 112 19.17 -7.52 21.14
N ALA A 113 17.91 -7.15 21.35
CA ALA A 113 16.83 -8.11 21.60
C ALA A 113 15.61 -7.78 20.73
N SER A 114 15.02 -8.80 20.10
CA SER A 114 13.76 -8.67 19.38
C SER A 114 12.54 -9.02 20.23
N CYS A 115 11.48 -8.23 20.05
CA CYS A 115 10.18 -8.39 20.71
C CYS A 115 9.09 -8.40 19.63
N VAL A 116 8.79 -9.57 19.07
CA VAL A 116 7.87 -9.72 17.94
C VAL A 116 6.80 -10.79 18.20
N GLY A 117 5.61 -10.61 17.60
CA GLY A 117 4.56 -11.63 17.70
C GLY A 117 5.00 -13.01 17.19
N GLY A 118 4.36 -14.08 17.67
CA GLY A 118 4.54 -15.43 17.12
C GLY A 118 5.85 -16.16 17.47
N MET A 119 6.84 -15.48 18.06
CA MET A 119 8.01 -16.13 18.69
C MET A 119 7.73 -16.53 20.15
N ASP A 120 8.59 -17.39 20.71
CA ASP A 120 8.48 -17.84 22.10
C ASP A 120 8.79 -16.68 23.08
N GLN A 121 7.74 -16.24 23.77
CA GLN A 121 7.82 -15.18 24.78
C GLN A 121 8.79 -15.50 25.92
N ARG A 122 9.06 -16.79 26.21
CA ARG A 122 10.00 -17.17 27.28
C ARG A 122 11.45 -16.90 26.84
N THR A 123 11.76 -17.11 25.57
CA THR A 123 13.06 -16.79 24.97
C THR A 123 13.25 -15.28 24.85
N GLU A 124 12.24 -14.54 24.40
CA GLU A 124 12.26 -13.06 24.40
C GLU A 124 12.49 -12.51 25.81
N ARG A 125 11.68 -12.95 26.79
CA ARG A 125 11.81 -12.52 28.19
C ARG A 125 13.19 -12.84 28.76
N ARG A 126 13.75 -14.02 28.50
CA ARG A 126 15.11 -14.39 28.93
C ARG A 126 16.19 -13.53 28.27
N ALA A 127 15.97 -13.02 27.07
CA ALA A 127 16.89 -12.08 26.43
C ALA A 127 16.84 -10.72 27.12
N LEU A 128 15.64 -10.20 27.39
CA LEU A 128 15.45 -8.97 28.15
C LEU A 128 15.99 -9.07 29.60
N GLU A 129 15.79 -10.21 30.26
CA GLU A 129 16.33 -10.48 31.62
C GLU A 129 17.87 -10.59 31.66
N ARG A 130 18.55 -10.83 30.53
CA ARG A 130 20.02 -10.74 30.41
C ARG A 130 20.51 -9.32 30.07
N GLY A 131 19.59 -8.39 29.81
CA GLY A 131 19.87 -7.05 29.33
C GLY A 131 20.09 -6.97 27.82
N ALA A 132 19.83 -5.78 27.27
CA ALA A 132 20.08 -5.43 25.87
C ALA A 132 20.27 -3.92 25.73
N HIS A 133 21.19 -3.49 24.87
CA HIS A 133 21.45 -2.07 24.58
C HIS A 133 20.35 -1.46 23.71
N ILE A 134 19.85 -2.23 22.72
CA ILE A 134 18.80 -1.81 21.81
C ILE A 134 17.73 -2.91 21.74
N VAL A 135 16.47 -2.54 21.94
CA VAL A 135 15.31 -3.43 21.73
C VAL A 135 14.62 -3.05 20.42
N VAL A 136 14.31 -4.05 19.59
CA VAL A 136 13.59 -3.87 18.33
C VAL A 136 12.30 -4.68 18.35
N GLY A 137 11.14 -4.10 18.02
CA GLY A 137 9.90 -4.85 18.15
C GLY A 137 8.65 -4.29 17.49
N THR A 138 7.60 -5.11 17.52
CA THR A 138 6.25 -4.76 17.05
C THR A 138 5.39 -4.20 18.19
N PRO A 139 4.55 -3.17 17.98
CA PRO A 139 3.83 -2.45 19.04
C PRO A 139 3.14 -3.36 20.07
N GLY A 140 2.23 -4.25 19.65
CA GLY A 140 1.50 -5.12 20.58
C GLY A 140 2.41 -6.03 21.44
N ARG A 141 3.55 -6.50 20.91
CA ARG A 141 4.49 -7.33 21.68
C ARG A 141 5.37 -6.50 22.62
N LEU A 142 5.76 -5.29 22.23
CA LEU A 142 6.45 -4.36 23.14
C LEU A 142 5.54 -3.99 24.32
N ARG A 143 4.27 -3.65 24.03
CA ARG A 143 3.24 -3.41 25.05
C ARG A 143 3.05 -4.60 25.99
N ASP A 144 3.00 -5.84 25.48
CA ASP A 144 2.94 -7.07 26.28
C ASP A 144 4.10 -7.13 27.30
N HIS A 145 5.34 -6.94 26.85
CA HIS A 145 6.53 -7.06 27.72
C HIS A 145 6.63 -5.92 28.74
N ILE A 146 6.29 -4.69 28.37
CA ILE A 146 6.20 -3.55 29.30
C ILE A 146 5.14 -3.82 30.36
N THR A 147 3.92 -4.21 29.95
CA THR A 147 2.80 -4.49 30.88
C THR A 147 3.10 -5.64 31.86
N ARG A 148 4.00 -6.55 31.48
CA ARG A 148 4.44 -7.69 32.31
C ARG A 148 5.70 -7.41 33.13
N ASN A 149 6.19 -6.17 33.13
CA ASN A 149 7.47 -5.76 33.74
C ASN A 149 8.67 -6.62 33.28
N ALA A 150 8.65 -7.07 32.02
CA ALA A 150 9.76 -7.77 31.37
C ALA A 150 10.63 -6.82 30.53
N LEU A 151 10.08 -5.67 30.11
CA LEU A 151 10.79 -4.59 29.41
C LEU A 151 10.66 -3.29 30.22
N ASP A 152 11.77 -2.83 30.78
CA ASP A 152 11.87 -1.54 31.46
C ASP A 152 12.43 -0.49 30.48
N LEU A 153 11.67 0.59 30.22
CA LEU A 153 12.09 1.66 29.30
C LEU A 153 12.75 2.85 30.01
N SER A 154 12.93 2.81 31.34
CA SER A 154 13.37 3.97 32.14
C SER A 154 14.76 4.53 31.78
N ALA A 155 15.60 3.77 31.07
CA ALA A 155 16.92 4.20 30.59
C ALA A 155 16.97 4.56 29.09
N VAL A 156 15.83 4.53 28.38
CA VAL A 156 15.77 4.75 26.93
C VAL A 156 16.06 6.22 26.62
N ARG A 157 17.18 6.45 25.92
CA ARG A 157 17.64 7.76 25.44
C ARG A 157 17.17 8.06 24.01
N ALA A 158 16.95 7.04 23.18
CA ALA A 158 16.49 7.19 21.80
C ALA A 158 15.35 6.23 21.45
N ILE A 159 14.28 6.75 20.82
CA ILE A 159 13.20 5.95 20.22
C ILE A 159 13.13 6.22 18.72
N VAL A 160 13.01 5.17 17.93
CA VAL A 160 12.75 5.23 16.49
C VAL A 160 11.41 4.55 16.19
N LEU A 161 10.55 5.22 15.43
CA LEU A 161 9.36 4.63 14.81
C LEU A 161 9.65 4.50 13.31
N ASP A 162 9.80 3.27 12.79
CA ASP A 162 9.91 3.04 11.35
C ASP A 162 8.57 2.62 10.74
N GLU A 163 8.29 3.08 9.52
CA GLU A 163 7.01 2.93 8.82
C GLU A 163 5.80 3.26 9.72
N ALA A 164 5.83 4.45 10.34
CA ALA A 164 4.83 4.87 11.33
C ALA A 164 3.42 5.03 10.75
N ASP A 165 3.28 5.47 9.50
CA ASP A 165 2.00 5.48 8.78
C ASP A 165 1.42 4.06 8.65
N GLU A 166 2.25 3.08 8.30
CA GLU A 166 1.84 1.67 8.25
C GLU A 166 1.44 1.10 9.62
N MET A 167 2.03 1.57 10.72
CA MET A 167 1.61 1.19 12.08
C MET A 167 0.20 1.70 12.42
N LEU A 168 -0.14 2.92 11.98
CA LEU A 168 -1.47 3.48 12.19
C LEU A 168 -2.51 2.81 11.28
N ASP A 169 -2.17 2.48 10.04
CA ASP A 169 -3.02 1.72 9.10
C ASP A 169 -3.30 0.29 9.59
N LEU A 170 -2.38 -0.31 10.36
CA LEU A 170 -2.58 -1.59 11.03
C LEU A 170 -3.35 -1.48 12.36
N GLY A 171 -3.69 -0.27 12.81
CA GLY A 171 -4.47 -0.02 14.03
C GLY A 171 -3.67 0.06 15.33
N PHE A 172 -2.33 0.09 15.28
CA PHE A 172 -1.47 0.07 16.47
C PHE A 172 -1.38 1.41 17.24
N ARG A 173 -2.30 2.35 17.01
CA ARG A 173 -2.28 3.69 17.65
C ARG A 173 -2.21 3.60 19.18
N GLU A 174 -3.12 2.85 19.80
CA GLU A 174 -3.18 2.72 21.27
C GLU A 174 -1.93 2.06 21.85
N ASP A 175 -1.34 1.11 21.12
CA ASP A 175 -0.11 0.43 21.53
C ASP A 175 1.09 1.39 21.47
N LEU A 176 1.19 2.20 20.41
CA LEU A 176 2.23 3.23 20.27
C LEU A 176 2.11 4.30 21.35
N GLU A 177 0.90 4.84 21.57
CA GLU A 177 0.65 5.85 22.59
C GLU A 177 1.01 5.33 24.00
N PHE A 178 0.72 4.05 24.30
CA PHE A 178 1.14 3.39 25.54
C PHE A 178 2.67 3.25 25.67
N ILE A 179 3.36 2.77 24.63
CA ILE A 179 4.83 2.57 24.66
C ILE A 179 5.55 3.90 24.84
N LEU A 180 5.15 4.94 24.10
CA LEU A 180 5.78 6.26 24.14
C LEU A 180 5.50 7.02 25.44
N ALA A 181 4.40 6.72 26.13
CA ALA A 181 4.10 7.23 27.47
C ALA A 181 4.82 6.46 28.60
N ALA A 182 5.24 5.21 28.36
CA ALA A 182 6.02 4.43 29.31
C ALA A 182 7.52 4.75 29.30
N ALA A 183 8.01 5.45 28.26
CA ALA A 183 9.39 5.90 28.15
C ALA A 183 9.62 7.29 28.79
N PRO A 184 10.85 7.61 29.23
CA PRO A 184 11.20 8.92 29.80
C PRO A 184 10.80 10.11 28.90
N PRO A 185 10.40 11.25 29.49
CA PRO A 185 10.06 12.46 28.73
C PRO A 185 11.31 13.10 28.10
N GLU A 186 12.46 12.99 28.77
CA GLU A 186 13.75 13.42 28.24
C GLU A 186 14.39 12.28 27.44
N ARG A 187 14.12 12.29 26.14
CA ARG A 187 14.63 11.35 25.15
C ARG A 187 14.67 12.01 23.78
N ARG A 188 15.38 11.40 22.84
CA ARG A 188 15.30 11.73 21.41
C ARG A 188 14.31 10.79 20.72
N THR A 189 13.44 11.33 19.87
CA THR A 189 12.40 10.57 19.15
C THR A 189 12.49 10.85 17.65
N LEU A 190 12.74 9.80 16.86
CA LEU A 190 12.80 9.84 15.41
C LEU A 190 11.58 9.10 14.83
N LEU A 191 10.84 9.74 13.93
CA LEU A 191 9.64 9.19 13.29
C LEU A 191 9.86 9.15 11.78
N PHE A 192 9.92 7.94 11.22
CA PHE A 192 9.99 7.70 9.78
C PHE A 192 8.63 7.31 9.22
N SER A 193 8.27 7.96 8.13
CA SER A 193 6.98 7.75 7.47
C SER A 193 7.16 7.95 5.97
N ALA A 194 6.46 7.19 5.13
CA ALA A 194 6.46 7.47 3.69
C ALA A 194 5.60 8.71 3.38
N THR A 195 4.56 8.91 4.20
CA THR A 195 3.59 10.01 4.11
C THR A 195 3.37 10.66 5.48
N VAL A 196 2.94 11.93 5.51
CA VAL A 196 2.59 12.64 6.77
C VAL A 196 1.09 12.98 6.79
N PRO A 197 0.19 11.99 6.94
CA PRO A 197 -1.23 12.25 7.16
C PRO A 197 -1.44 12.92 8.52
N ARG A 198 -2.64 13.50 8.73
CA ARG A 198 -2.98 14.21 9.98
C ARG A 198 -2.71 13.36 11.23
N ALA A 199 -2.96 12.06 11.16
CA ALA A 199 -2.72 11.10 12.24
C ALA A 199 -1.24 10.97 12.65
N ILE A 200 -0.31 11.09 11.69
CA ILE A 200 1.14 11.10 11.96
C ILE A 200 1.58 12.47 12.49
N ALA A 201 1.02 13.56 11.97
CA ALA A 201 1.28 14.89 12.50
C ALA A 201 0.81 15.05 13.97
N GLU A 202 -0.35 14.48 14.32
CA GLU A 202 -0.87 14.40 15.70
C GLU A 202 0.08 13.59 16.61
N LEU A 203 0.59 12.44 16.15
CA LEU A 203 1.52 11.60 16.90
C LEU A 203 2.86 12.32 17.14
N ALA A 204 3.42 12.93 16.08
CA ALA A 204 4.63 13.74 16.13
C ALA A 204 4.49 14.91 17.12
N GLN A 205 3.40 15.67 17.03
CA GLN A 205 3.12 16.81 17.92
C GLN A 205 2.97 16.40 19.40
N THR A 206 2.59 15.15 19.66
CA THR A 206 2.33 14.66 21.03
C THR A 206 3.59 14.08 21.68
N PHE A 207 4.47 13.44 20.90
CA PHE A 207 5.59 12.64 21.42
C PHE A 207 6.99 13.06 20.95
N GLN A 208 7.10 14.12 20.15
CA GLN A 208 8.37 14.73 19.76
C GLN A 208 8.48 16.18 20.26
N ARG A 209 9.71 16.67 20.45
CA ARG A 209 10.04 18.03 20.87
C ARG A 209 10.66 18.81 19.71
N ASP A 210 9.96 19.86 19.25
CA ASP A 210 10.40 20.76 18.16
C ASP A 210 11.01 20.06 16.93
N ALA A 211 10.37 18.95 16.52
CA ALA A 211 10.95 18.01 15.57
C ALA A 211 11.27 18.63 14.20
N VAL A 212 12.53 18.47 13.77
CA VAL A 212 12.99 18.92 12.46
C VAL A 212 12.42 18.02 11.38
N ARG A 213 11.80 18.63 10.35
CA ARG A 213 11.25 17.90 9.21
C ARG A 213 12.31 17.67 8.16
N VAL A 214 12.76 16.42 8.03
CA VAL A 214 13.71 15.99 7.01
C VAL A 214 12.93 15.34 5.86
N THR A 215 12.99 15.93 4.68
CA THR A 215 12.41 15.33 3.47
C THR A 215 13.53 14.84 2.58
N ALA A 216 13.80 13.52 2.64
CA ALA A 216 14.83 12.90 1.82
C ALA A 216 14.24 12.54 0.45
N THR A 217 14.03 13.55 -0.40
CA THR A 217 13.88 13.33 -1.84
C THR A 217 15.19 12.78 -2.38
N ALA A 218 15.17 11.56 -2.91
CA ALA A 218 16.29 11.03 -3.69
C ALA A 218 16.53 11.92 -4.92
N ALA A 219 17.78 11.95 -5.39
CA ALA A 219 18.15 12.69 -6.61
C ALA A 219 17.53 12.08 -7.89
N SER A 220 17.03 10.85 -7.81
CA SER A 220 16.13 10.22 -8.78
C SER A 220 14.70 10.23 -8.24
N GLU A 221 13.71 10.45 -9.12
CA GLU A 221 12.32 10.31 -8.73
C GLU A 221 12.03 8.88 -8.25
N PRO A 222 11.32 8.71 -7.12
CA PRO A 222 10.74 7.45 -6.73
C PRO A 222 10.11 6.68 -7.89
N HIS A 223 10.54 5.43 -8.07
CA HIS A 223 10.05 4.54 -9.11
C HIS A 223 10.38 4.94 -10.56
N ALA A 224 11.29 5.89 -10.82
CA ALA A 224 11.78 6.19 -12.17
C ALA A 224 12.38 4.94 -12.88
N ASP A 225 12.99 4.04 -12.12
CA ASP A 225 13.55 2.77 -12.61
C ASP A 225 12.51 1.64 -12.74
N ILE A 226 11.21 1.91 -12.55
CA ILE A 226 10.14 0.90 -12.64
C ILE A 226 9.30 1.12 -13.89
N ASP A 227 9.30 0.13 -14.78
CA ASP A 227 8.39 0.08 -15.93
C ASP A 227 6.99 -0.35 -15.48
N TYR A 228 6.06 0.60 -15.44
CA TYR A 228 4.66 0.36 -15.12
C TYR A 228 3.85 -0.02 -16.37
N ARG A 229 3.21 -1.19 -16.32
CA ARG A 229 2.37 -1.72 -17.38
C ARG A 229 0.97 -2.00 -16.85
N VAL A 230 -0.07 -1.58 -17.57
CA VAL A 230 -1.46 -1.92 -17.31
C VAL A 230 -1.92 -2.91 -18.36
N THR A 231 -2.13 -4.14 -17.93
CA THR A 231 -2.65 -5.22 -18.76
C THR A 231 -4.17 -5.28 -18.62
N LEU A 232 -4.87 -4.90 -19.69
CA LEU A 232 -6.33 -4.94 -19.75
C LEU A 232 -6.82 -6.34 -20.11
N VAL A 233 -7.83 -6.83 -19.38
CA VAL A 233 -8.36 -8.20 -19.48
C VAL A 233 -9.88 -8.23 -19.29
N GLU A 234 -10.52 -9.32 -19.72
CA GLU A 234 -11.85 -9.65 -19.21
C GLU A 234 -11.78 -10.12 -17.74
N ALA A 235 -12.93 -10.09 -17.05
CA ALA A 235 -12.94 -10.24 -15.59
C ALA A 235 -12.63 -11.67 -15.11
N ASP A 236 -12.98 -12.66 -15.92
CA ASP A 236 -12.74 -14.09 -15.76
C ASP A 236 -11.34 -14.52 -16.23
N GLU A 237 -10.82 -13.91 -17.30
CA GLU A 237 -9.47 -14.18 -17.84
C GLU A 237 -8.32 -13.65 -16.96
N ARG A 238 -8.62 -13.03 -15.82
CA ARG A 238 -7.64 -12.41 -14.93
C ARG A 238 -6.53 -13.36 -14.47
N GLU A 239 -6.87 -14.60 -14.11
CA GLU A 239 -5.86 -15.59 -13.70
C GLU A 239 -4.99 -16.04 -14.87
N HIS A 240 -5.57 -16.17 -16.06
CA HIS A 240 -4.84 -16.51 -17.28
C HIS A 240 -3.80 -15.44 -17.61
N ALA A 241 -4.19 -14.16 -17.48
CA ALA A 241 -3.28 -13.04 -17.70
C ALA A 241 -2.14 -12.97 -16.67
N ILE A 242 -2.36 -13.36 -15.41
CA ILE A 242 -1.30 -13.46 -14.41
C ILE A 242 -0.29 -14.54 -14.81
N ILE A 243 -0.78 -15.73 -15.18
CA ILE A 243 0.04 -16.84 -15.66
C ILE A 243 0.86 -16.42 -16.88
N ASN A 244 0.21 -15.89 -17.92
CA ASN A 244 0.88 -15.46 -19.14
C ASN A 244 1.88 -14.31 -18.90
N THR A 245 1.60 -13.41 -17.96
CA THR A 245 2.56 -12.38 -17.53
C THR A 245 3.80 -12.99 -16.88
N LEU A 246 3.64 -14.00 -16.00
CA LEU A 246 4.76 -14.71 -15.39
C LEU A 246 5.59 -15.50 -16.43
N LEU A 247 4.97 -16.05 -17.47
CA LEU A 247 5.69 -16.80 -18.51
C LEU A 247 6.42 -15.91 -19.52
N LEU A 248 5.90 -14.70 -19.79
CA LEU A 248 6.55 -13.75 -20.70
C LEU A 248 7.80 -13.10 -20.08
N ASN A 249 7.80 -12.85 -18.77
CA ASN A 249 8.89 -12.16 -18.09
C ASN A 249 9.82 -13.19 -17.43
N ASP A 250 11.06 -13.33 -17.92
CA ASP A 250 12.05 -14.16 -17.21
C ASP A 250 12.51 -13.41 -15.97
N THR A 251 11.90 -13.75 -14.85
CA THR A 251 12.14 -13.06 -13.60
C THR A 251 12.68 -14.05 -12.60
N SER A 252 13.84 -13.73 -12.03
CA SER A 252 14.51 -14.55 -11.02
C SER A 252 13.59 -14.73 -9.83
N SER A 253 12.90 -13.65 -9.44
CA SER A 253 11.76 -13.71 -8.54
C SER A 253 10.66 -12.70 -8.89
N ALA A 254 9.41 -13.09 -8.61
CA ALA A 254 8.20 -12.27 -8.82
C ALA A 254 7.30 -12.25 -7.56
N LEU A 255 6.64 -11.12 -7.32
CA LEU A 255 5.70 -10.92 -6.21
C LEU A 255 4.31 -10.55 -6.72
N VAL A 256 3.31 -11.38 -6.42
CA VAL A 256 1.92 -11.22 -6.88
C VAL A 256 1.02 -10.79 -5.71
N PHE A 257 0.43 -9.60 -5.80
CA PHE A 257 -0.42 -9.02 -4.76
C PHE A 257 -1.91 -9.30 -4.98
N CYS A 258 -2.52 -9.97 -4.00
CA CYS A 258 -3.96 -10.20 -3.89
C CYS A 258 -4.58 -9.48 -2.68
N HIS A 259 -5.86 -9.15 -2.73
CA HIS A 259 -6.55 -8.47 -1.63
C HIS A 259 -6.97 -9.38 -0.47
N THR A 260 -7.26 -10.66 -0.73
CA THR A 260 -7.80 -11.57 0.28
C THR A 260 -6.91 -12.80 0.44
N ARG A 261 -6.91 -13.39 1.65
CA ARG A 261 -6.17 -14.62 1.95
C ARG A 261 -6.67 -15.79 1.09
N GLU A 262 -7.97 -15.83 0.81
CA GLU A 262 -8.57 -16.83 -0.05
C GLU A 262 -8.12 -16.69 -1.52
N ALA A 263 -7.97 -15.46 -2.03
CA ALA A 263 -7.40 -15.23 -3.36
C ALA A 263 -5.92 -15.66 -3.42
N VAL A 264 -5.12 -15.41 -2.37
CA VAL A 264 -3.76 -15.94 -2.26
C VAL A 264 -3.77 -17.46 -2.30
N ARG A 265 -4.64 -18.12 -1.52
CA ARG A 265 -4.75 -19.59 -1.47
C ARG A 265 -5.14 -20.18 -2.82
N HIS A 266 -6.15 -19.62 -3.48
CA HIS A 266 -6.62 -20.06 -4.80
C HIS A 266 -5.53 -19.90 -5.86
N LEU A 267 -4.95 -18.70 -5.98
CA LEU A 267 -3.95 -18.41 -7.00
C LEU A 267 -2.65 -19.20 -6.80
N THR A 268 -2.21 -19.40 -5.54
CA THR A 268 -1.06 -20.26 -5.24
C THR A 268 -1.30 -21.70 -5.70
N ALA A 269 -2.47 -22.27 -5.41
CA ALA A 269 -2.81 -23.62 -5.86
C ALA A 269 -2.91 -23.73 -7.40
N ARG A 270 -3.48 -22.72 -8.07
CA ARG A 270 -3.56 -22.65 -9.54
C ARG A 270 -2.17 -22.57 -10.18
N LEU A 271 -1.26 -21.77 -9.63
CA LEU A 271 0.12 -21.66 -10.10
C LEU A 271 0.92 -22.95 -9.85
N ALA A 272 0.82 -23.54 -8.66
CA ALA A 272 1.49 -24.81 -8.34
C ALA A 272 1.04 -25.95 -9.29
N ASN A 273 -0.27 -26.07 -9.55
CA ASN A 273 -0.85 -27.03 -10.50
C ASN A 273 -0.41 -26.81 -11.97
N ARG A 274 0.26 -25.69 -12.26
CA ARG A 274 0.80 -25.35 -13.58
C ARG A 274 2.33 -25.44 -13.64
N GLY A 275 2.97 -25.95 -12.58
CA GLY A 275 4.42 -26.15 -12.55
C GLY A 275 5.22 -24.89 -12.22
N PHE A 276 4.62 -23.89 -11.58
CA PHE A 276 5.38 -22.78 -11.00
C PHE A 276 5.86 -23.13 -9.60
N ASP A 277 7.15 -22.89 -9.33
CA ASP A 277 7.71 -22.91 -7.97
C ASP A 277 7.20 -21.69 -7.19
N VAL A 278 6.08 -21.90 -6.48
CA VAL A 278 5.29 -20.83 -5.85
C VAL A 278 5.15 -21.01 -4.34
N VAL A 279 5.22 -19.91 -3.61
CA VAL A 279 4.89 -19.84 -2.18
C VAL A 279 3.79 -18.82 -1.91
N ALA A 280 2.99 -19.09 -0.88
CA ALA A 280 2.04 -18.13 -0.34
C ALA A 280 2.67 -17.34 0.83
N LEU A 281 2.31 -16.05 0.96
CA LEU A 281 2.46 -15.27 2.18
C LEU A 281 1.10 -14.70 2.57
N SER A 282 0.50 -15.26 3.61
CA SER A 282 -0.77 -14.78 4.18
C SER A 282 -0.67 -14.63 5.70
N GLY A 283 -1.64 -13.92 6.29
CA GLY A 283 -1.72 -13.73 7.75
C GLY A 283 -2.23 -14.96 8.53
N GLU A 284 -2.40 -16.12 7.88
CA GLU A 284 -2.78 -17.39 8.51
C GLU A 284 -1.59 -18.34 8.70
N LEU A 285 -0.48 -18.12 8.00
CA LEU A 285 0.72 -18.94 8.12
C LEU A 285 1.35 -18.81 9.51
N ALA A 286 1.80 -19.93 10.05
CA ALA A 286 2.67 -19.94 11.23
C ALA A 286 4.00 -19.24 10.90
N GLN A 287 4.67 -18.70 11.92
CA GLN A 287 5.93 -17.96 11.71
C GLN A 287 7.01 -18.85 11.08
N SER A 288 7.02 -20.16 11.40
CA SER A 288 7.91 -21.15 10.79
C SER A 288 7.65 -21.33 9.29
N GLU A 289 6.39 -21.46 8.88
CA GLU A 289 5.97 -21.59 7.48
C GLU A 289 6.31 -20.32 6.69
N ARG A 290 6.03 -19.15 7.27
CA ARG A 290 6.36 -17.85 6.71
C ARG A 290 7.87 -17.66 6.53
N SER A 291 8.69 -18.06 7.51
CA SER A 291 10.14 -18.05 7.39
C SER A 291 10.65 -19.02 6.32
N SER A 292 10.07 -20.23 6.24
CA SER A 292 10.41 -21.23 5.21
C SER A 292 10.08 -20.72 3.80
N ALA A 293 8.91 -20.09 3.61
CA ALA A 293 8.50 -19.48 2.35
C ALA A 293 9.43 -18.33 1.91
N LEU A 294 9.79 -17.43 2.83
CA LEU A 294 10.75 -16.37 2.56
C LEU A 294 12.15 -16.92 2.23
N GLN A 295 12.56 -18.00 2.90
CA GLN A 295 13.84 -18.65 2.60
C GLN A 295 13.82 -19.37 1.24
N ALA A 296 12.71 -20.00 0.87
CA ALA A 296 12.56 -20.62 -0.45
C ALA A 296 12.70 -19.60 -1.59
N MET A 297 12.14 -18.39 -1.42
CA MET A 297 12.34 -17.28 -2.36
C MET A 297 13.80 -16.80 -2.40
N ARG A 298 14.50 -16.72 -1.25
CA ARG A 298 15.90 -16.29 -1.18
C ARG A 298 16.87 -17.28 -1.82
N ASP A 299 16.62 -18.58 -1.64
CA ASP A 299 17.46 -19.66 -2.19
C ASP A 299 17.13 -19.97 -3.67
N GLY A 300 16.17 -19.27 -4.28
CA GLY A 300 15.69 -19.56 -5.64
C GLY A 300 14.83 -20.83 -5.79
N ARG A 301 14.57 -21.55 -4.68
CA ARG A 301 13.68 -22.74 -4.63
C ARG A 301 12.20 -22.40 -4.87
N ALA A 302 11.84 -21.13 -4.78
CA ALA A 302 10.58 -20.59 -5.25
C ALA A 302 10.86 -19.32 -6.05
N ARG A 303 10.25 -19.20 -7.24
CA ARG A 303 10.37 -18.02 -8.11
C ARG A 303 9.19 -17.06 -7.95
N VAL A 304 8.04 -17.55 -7.49
CA VAL A 304 6.81 -16.73 -7.36
C VAL A 304 6.33 -16.70 -5.92
N CYS A 305 6.15 -15.50 -5.37
CA CYS A 305 5.49 -15.29 -4.09
C CYS A 305 4.11 -14.67 -4.31
N VAL A 306 3.03 -15.32 -3.85
CA VAL A 306 1.67 -14.74 -3.85
C VAL A 306 1.34 -14.24 -2.45
N ALA A 307 1.00 -12.96 -2.29
CA ALA A 307 0.87 -12.32 -0.99
C ALA A 307 -0.33 -11.37 -0.85
N THR A 308 -0.79 -11.16 0.38
CA THR A 308 -1.63 -10.00 0.72
C THR A 308 -0.77 -8.81 1.14
N ASP A 309 -1.32 -7.59 1.05
CA ASP A 309 -0.66 -6.35 1.51
C ASP A 309 -0.02 -6.51 2.91
N VAL A 310 -0.83 -6.94 3.89
CA VAL A 310 -0.41 -7.14 5.29
C VAL A 310 0.73 -8.16 5.39
N ALA A 311 0.71 -9.22 4.58
CA ALA A 311 1.70 -10.27 4.62
C ALA A 311 2.98 -9.94 3.81
N ALA A 312 2.96 -8.92 2.94
CA ALA A 312 4.11 -8.44 2.20
C ALA A 312 4.75 -7.15 2.76
N ARG A 313 4.11 -6.50 3.74
CA ARG A 313 4.74 -5.39 4.50
C ARG A 313 5.97 -5.89 5.26
N GLY A 314 7.06 -5.13 5.18
CA GLY A 314 8.35 -5.47 5.80
C GLY A 314 9.02 -6.75 5.27
N ILE A 315 8.54 -7.38 4.19
CA ILE A 315 9.31 -8.46 3.58
C ILE A 315 10.48 -7.87 2.79
N ASP A 316 11.65 -8.46 3.03
CA ASP A 316 12.87 -8.20 2.29
C ASP A 316 13.24 -9.47 1.53
N LEU A 317 12.84 -9.45 0.26
CA LEU A 317 13.19 -10.43 -0.76
C LEU A 317 14.19 -9.74 -1.70
N PRO A 318 15.44 -10.24 -1.80
CA PRO A 318 16.38 -9.70 -2.76
C PRO A 318 15.90 -10.04 -4.17
N ASN A 319 16.20 -9.16 -5.13
CA ASN A 319 16.12 -9.47 -6.56
C ASN A 319 14.69 -9.74 -7.08
N LEU A 320 13.69 -9.00 -6.58
CA LEU A 320 12.36 -8.96 -7.19
C LEU A 320 12.42 -8.17 -8.49
N ASP A 321 12.40 -8.89 -9.61
CA ASP A 321 12.45 -8.31 -10.96
C ASP A 321 11.05 -7.86 -11.43
N LEU A 322 10.00 -8.52 -10.91
CA LEU A 322 8.60 -8.30 -11.29
C LEU A 322 7.66 -8.22 -10.09
N VAL A 323 6.81 -7.20 -10.08
CA VAL A 323 5.64 -7.09 -9.19
C VAL A 323 4.37 -7.15 -10.03
N ILE A 324 3.45 -8.06 -9.69
CA ILE A 324 2.13 -8.16 -10.33
C ILE A 324 1.06 -7.75 -9.33
N HIS A 325 0.23 -6.77 -9.68
CA HIS A 325 -1.00 -6.47 -8.97
C HIS A 325 -2.13 -7.31 -9.57
N ALA A 326 -2.39 -8.49 -9.02
CA ALA A 326 -3.53 -9.34 -9.37
C ALA A 326 -4.87 -8.70 -8.94
N ASP A 327 -4.84 -7.90 -7.87
CA ASP A 327 -5.92 -7.00 -7.47
C ASP A 327 -5.45 -5.55 -7.48
N LEU A 328 -6.20 -4.67 -8.18
CA LEU A 328 -5.88 -3.24 -8.27
C LEU A 328 -5.94 -2.56 -6.88
N PRO A 329 -4.85 -1.89 -6.43
CA PRO A 329 -4.77 -1.28 -5.10
C PRO A 329 -5.83 -0.21 -4.89
N SER A 330 -6.22 -0.01 -3.63
CA SER A 330 -7.30 0.89 -3.23
C SER A 330 -6.91 2.37 -3.25
N ASN A 331 -5.63 2.68 -3.03
CA ASN A 331 -5.10 4.04 -2.94
C ASN A 331 -3.66 4.14 -3.54
N PRO A 332 -3.15 5.36 -3.80
CA PRO A 332 -1.82 5.58 -4.37
C PRO A 332 -0.66 5.11 -3.50
N ALA A 333 -0.72 5.32 -2.18
CA ALA A 333 0.33 4.89 -1.26
C ALA A 333 0.53 3.37 -1.31
N THR A 334 -0.56 2.60 -1.33
CA THR A 334 -0.52 1.14 -1.53
C THR A 334 0.08 0.76 -2.89
N LEU A 335 -0.20 1.51 -3.97
CA LEU A 335 0.45 1.26 -5.27
C LEU A 335 1.97 1.41 -5.16
N LEU A 336 2.44 2.53 -4.60
CA LEU A 336 3.86 2.84 -4.42
C LEU A 336 4.56 1.83 -3.47
N HIS A 337 3.92 1.43 -2.37
CA HIS A 337 4.50 0.49 -1.39
C HIS A 337 4.60 -0.95 -1.93
N ARG A 338 3.71 -1.33 -2.85
CA ARG A 338 3.75 -2.61 -3.56
C ARG A 338 4.77 -2.59 -4.69
N SER A 339 4.79 -1.56 -5.54
CA SER A 339 5.73 -1.46 -6.66
C SER A 339 7.17 -1.26 -6.18
N GLY A 340 7.39 -0.52 -5.08
CA GLY A 340 8.69 -0.37 -4.39
C GLY A 340 9.25 -1.65 -3.73
N ARG A 341 8.68 -2.82 -4.05
CA ARG A 341 9.28 -4.13 -3.79
C ARG A 341 10.23 -4.55 -4.93
N THR A 342 10.01 -4.07 -6.15
CA THR A 342 11.00 -4.10 -7.25
C THR A 342 11.71 -2.73 -7.37
N GLY A 343 12.63 -2.57 -8.32
CA GLY A 343 13.32 -1.30 -8.58
C GLY A 343 14.34 -0.88 -7.51
N ARG A 344 14.87 -1.83 -6.72
CA ARG A 344 15.73 -1.54 -5.55
C ARG A 344 17.22 -1.48 -5.90
N ALA A 345 17.92 -0.54 -5.26
CA ALA A 345 19.36 -0.31 -5.40
C ALA A 345 19.81 -0.06 -6.85
N GLY A 346 19.13 0.86 -7.56
CA GLY A 346 19.48 1.28 -8.93
C GLY A 346 19.22 0.25 -10.02
N ARG A 347 18.57 -0.87 -9.70
CA ARG A 347 18.13 -1.86 -10.69
C ARG A 347 16.78 -1.49 -11.27
N LYS A 348 16.58 -1.81 -12.55
CA LYS A 348 15.28 -1.68 -13.21
C LYS A 348 14.31 -2.75 -12.70
N GLY A 349 13.04 -2.38 -12.55
CA GLY A 349 11.95 -3.26 -12.14
C GLY A 349 10.79 -3.21 -13.11
N VAL A 350 9.94 -4.24 -13.11
CA VAL A 350 8.67 -4.24 -13.87
C VAL A 350 7.49 -4.33 -12.90
N CYS A 351 6.50 -3.47 -13.07
CA CYS A 351 5.25 -3.48 -12.30
C CYS A 351 4.06 -3.64 -13.23
N VAL A 352 3.40 -4.80 -13.19
CA VAL A 352 2.23 -5.11 -14.04
C VAL A 352 0.95 -5.07 -13.23
N LEU A 353 0.00 -4.22 -13.64
CA LEU A 353 -1.33 -4.14 -13.07
C LEU A 353 -2.29 -4.93 -13.98
N ILE A 354 -2.86 -6.03 -13.46
CA ILE A 354 -3.87 -6.81 -14.18
C ILE A 354 -5.24 -6.18 -13.89
N VAL A 355 -5.85 -5.57 -14.90
CA VAL A 355 -7.01 -4.70 -14.73
C VAL A 355 -8.18 -5.17 -15.61
N PRO A 356 -9.24 -5.76 -15.00
CA PRO A 356 -10.49 -6.01 -15.69
C PRO A 356 -11.04 -4.74 -16.33
N LEU A 357 -11.55 -4.80 -17.57
CA LEU A 357 -12.00 -3.64 -18.35
C LEU A 357 -12.88 -2.65 -17.56
N HIS A 358 -13.85 -3.16 -16.80
CA HIS A 358 -14.75 -2.33 -15.99
C HIS A 358 -14.04 -1.51 -14.89
N ARG A 359 -12.80 -1.88 -14.51
CA ARG A 359 -11.95 -1.16 -13.55
C ARG A 359 -10.90 -0.26 -14.19
N ARG A 360 -10.80 -0.14 -15.53
CA ARG A 360 -9.84 0.74 -16.23
C ARG A 360 -9.76 2.16 -15.63
N LYS A 361 -10.92 2.82 -15.44
CA LYS A 361 -11.00 4.17 -14.83
C LYS A 361 -10.59 4.25 -13.35
N ALA A 362 -10.57 3.12 -12.65
CA ALA A 362 -10.00 3.06 -11.30
C ALA A 362 -8.47 3.01 -11.37
N ALA A 363 -7.90 2.23 -12.30
CA ALA A 363 -6.46 2.17 -12.51
C ALA A 363 -5.88 3.51 -12.96
N GLU A 364 -6.46 4.13 -13.99
CA GLU A 364 -6.09 5.46 -14.50
C GLU A 364 -6.07 6.52 -13.38
N ARG A 365 -7.03 6.44 -12.43
CA ARG A 365 -7.14 7.37 -11.30
C ARG A 365 -6.13 7.11 -10.19
N VAL A 366 -5.82 5.85 -9.88
CA VAL A 366 -4.79 5.53 -8.87
C VAL A 366 -3.41 5.89 -9.39
N LEU A 367 -3.10 5.60 -10.66
CA LEU A 367 -1.86 6.02 -11.33
C LEU A 367 -1.74 7.54 -11.39
N GLY A 368 -2.79 8.25 -11.81
CA GLY A 368 -2.78 9.70 -11.89
C GLY A 368 -2.63 10.42 -10.55
N PHE A 369 -3.13 9.84 -9.44
CA PHE A 369 -2.88 10.35 -8.09
C PHE A 369 -1.52 9.91 -7.51
N ALA A 370 -0.89 8.88 -8.07
CA ALA A 370 0.48 8.48 -7.75
C ALA A 370 1.53 9.24 -8.58
N HIS A 371 1.09 10.07 -9.54
CA HIS A 371 1.94 10.73 -10.54
C HIS A 371 2.79 9.76 -11.38
N LEU A 372 2.25 8.56 -11.64
CA LEU A 372 2.93 7.52 -12.42
C LEU A 372 2.38 7.45 -13.85
N GLU A 373 3.28 7.43 -14.82
CA GLU A 373 2.97 7.05 -16.20
C GLU A 373 3.01 5.52 -16.34
N ALA A 374 2.11 4.95 -17.13
CA ALA A 374 2.05 3.51 -17.35
C ALA A 374 1.61 3.18 -18.78
N SER A 375 2.27 2.21 -19.39
CA SER A 375 1.90 1.69 -20.72
C SER A 375 0.62 0.84 -20.63
N PHE A 376 -0.31 1.02 -21.55
CA PHE A 376 -1.51 0.17 -21.64
C PHE A 376 -1.33 -0.87 -22.75
N GLN A 377 -1.41 -2.15 -22.38
CA GLN A 377 -1.16 -3.28 -23.26
C GLN A 377 -2.22 -4.39 -23.05
N PRO A 378 -2.43 -5.28 -24.02
CA PRO A 378 -3.19 -6.52 -23.79
C PRO A 378 -2.43 -7.44 -22.83
N ALA A 379 -3.05 -8.55 -22.42
CA ALA A 379 -2.31 -9.63 -21.79
C ALA A 379 -1.45 -10.39 -22.83
N PRO A 380 -0.31 -10.98 -22.43
CA PRO A 380 0.52 -11.76 -23.35
C PRO A 380 -0.25 -12.94 -23.94
N GLY A 381 -0.16 -13.10 -25.26
CA GLY A 381 -0.80 -14.21 -25.97
C GLY A 381 0.09 -15.45 -26.06
N ILE A 382 -0.51 -16.61 -26.30
CA ILE A 382 0.19 -17.90 -26.46
C ILE A 382 1.37 -17.77 -27.45
N ALA A 383 1.13 -17.16 -28.62
CA ALA A 383 2.14 -17.01 -29.68
C ALA A 383 3.37 -16.17 -29.26
N GLU A 384 3.20 -15.19 -28.38
CA GLU A 384 4.29 -14.35 -27.86
C GLU A 384 5.19 -15.15 -26.91
N ILE A 385 4.56 -15.93 -26.03
CA ILE A 385 5.23 -16.79 -25.05
C ILE A 385 5.91 -17.97 -25.76
N GLU A 386 5.28 -18.55 -26.78
CA GLU A 386 5.92 -19.56 -27.64
C GLU A 386 7.11 -19.00 -28.41
N ALA A 387 7.01 -17.79 -28.98
CA ALA A 387 8.14 -17.16 -29.68
C ALA A 387 9.33 -16.91 -28.75
N ARG A 388 9.05 -16.51 -27.50
CA ARG A 388 10.03 -16.42 -26.42
C ARG A 388 10.63 -17.80 -26.08
N TYR A 389 9.82 -18.82 -25.85
CA TYR A 389 10.30 -20.19 -25.57
C TYR A 389 11.20 -20.72 -26.68
N ARG A 390 10.80 -20.57 -27.95
CA ARG A 390 11.61 -20.99 -29.12
C ARG A 390 12.98 -20.31 -29.12
N ARG A 391 13.05 -19.01 -28.81
CA ARG A 391 14.31 -18.28 -28.69
C ARG A 391 15.20 -18.87 -27.59
N GLN A 392 14.65 -19.08 -26.39
CA GLN A 392 15.41 -19.62 -25.26
C GLN A 392 15.93 -21.04 -25.49
N ILE A 393 15.17 -21.87 -26.21
CA ILE A 393 15.57 -23.24 -26.56
C ILE A 393 16.78 -23.24 -27.49
N LEU A 394 16.84 -22.28 -28.44
CA LEU A 394 17.98 -22.06 -29.33
C LEU A 394 19.17 -21.47 -28.57
N GLU A 395 18.97 -20.39 -27.80
CA GLU A 395 20.03 -19.77 -26.97
C GLU A 395 20.67 -20.77 -26.01
N THR A 396 19.89 -21.69 -25.41
CA THR A 396 20.42 -22.77 -24.55
C THR A 396 21.25 -23.78 -25.33
N ALA A 397 20.83 -24.13 -26.55
CA ALA A 397 21.59 -25.06 -27.40
C ALA A 397 22.89 -24.42 -27.90
N GLU A 398 22.87 -23.14 -28.27
CA GLU A 398 24.06 -22.37 -28.70
C GLU A 398 25.05 -22.13 -27.56
N ALA A 399 24.57 -21.96 -26.32
CA ALA A 399 25.42 -21.80 -25.14
C ALA A 399 25.94 -23.12 -24.54
N THR A 400 25.55 -24.27 -25.09
CA THR A 400 26.02 -25.58 -24.61
C THR A 400 27.50 -25.77 -24.99
N LEU A 401 28.33 -26.14 -24.01
CA LEU A 401 29.76 -26.35 -24.23
C LEU A 401 30.01 -27.59 -25.13
N PRO A 402 31.13 -27.63 -25.89
CA PRO A 402 31.55 -28.83 -26.59
C PRO A 402 31.75 -29.99 -25.61
N PRO A 403 31.39 -31.23 -25.99
CA PRO A 403 31.45 -32.36 -25.08
C PRO A 403 32.89 -32.70 -24.66
N ASP A 404 33.04 -33.10 -23.41
CA ASP A 404 34.34 -33.41 -22.82
C ASP A 404 34.85 -34.81 -23.23
N ALA A 405 35.93 -35.29 -22.58
CA ALA A 405 36.52 -36.58 -22.91
C ALA A 405 35.70 -37.78 -22.39
N ASP A 406 34.92 -37.60 -21.33
CA ASP A 406 34.16 -38.65 -20.66
C ASP A 406 32.75 -38.79 -21.27
N GLU A 407 32.19 -37.69 -21.81
CA GLU A 407 30.90 -37.68 -22.52
C GLU A 407 30.97 -38.29 -23.94
N LYS A 408 32.11 -38.12 -24.63
CA LYS A 408 32.28 -38.52 -26.05
C LYS A 408 31.88 -39.96 -26.38
N PRO A 409 32.31 -41.00 -25.63
CA PRO A 409 31.97 -42.38 -25.97
C PRO A 409 30.46 -42.64 -25.98
N PHE A 410 29.70 -41.98 -25.10
CA PHE A 410 28.25 -42.12 -25.04
C PHE A 410 27.54 -41.30 -26.13
N ILE A 411 28.09 -40.14 -26.50
CA ILE A 411 27.60 -39.35 -27.63
C ILE A 411 27.82 -40.08 -28.96
N GLU A 412 28.94 -40.79 -29.11
CA GLU A 412 29.20 -41.68 -30.25
C GLU A 412 28.18 -42.84 -30.30
N GLU A 413 27.90 -43.51 -29.18
CA GLU A 413 26.85 -44.55 -29.11
C GLU A 413 25.47 -44.00 -29.49
N LEU A 414 25.13 -42.78 -29.09
CA LEU A 414 23.88 -42.12 -29.46
C LEU A 414 23.82 -41.80 -30.97
N LEU A 415 24.91 -41.31 -31.56
CA LEU A 415 25.02 -40.99 -32.99
C LEU A 415 24.96 -42.24 -33.89
N GLU A 416 25.45 -43.39 -33.43
CA GLU A 416 25.31 -44.67 -34.15
C GLU A 416 23.87 -45.18 -34.17
N ARG A 417 23.08 -44.85 -33.14
CA ARG A 417 21.73 -45.41 -32.92
C ARG A 417 20.57 -44.49 -33.32
N LEU A 418 20.79 -43.17 -33.33
CA LEU A 418 19.76 -42.16 -33.53
C LEU A 418 20.22 -41.14 -34.57
N THR A 419 19.30 -40.70 -35.43
CA THR A 419 19.61 -39.61 -36.37
C THR A 419 19.70 -38.26 -35.64
N PRO A 420 20.43 -37.27 -36.17
CA PRO A 420 20.47 -35.92 -35.61
C PRO A 420 19.07 -35.30 -35.42
N GLU A 421 18.14 -35.57 -36.34
CA GLU A 421 16.74 -35.11 -36.24
C GLU A 421 15.99 -35.76 -35.08
N GLN A 422 16.23 -37.06 -34.82
CA GLN A 422 15.63 -37.76 -33.68
C GLN A 422 16.13 -37.20 -32.35
N MET A 423 17.44 -36.91 -32.25
CA MET A 423 18.03 -36.30 -31.05
C MET A 423 17.56 -34.85 -30.87
N ALA A 424 17.54 -34.04 -31.93
CA ALA A 424 16.99 -32.68 -31.89
C ALA A 424 15.50 -32.66 -31.50
N ALA A 425 14.71 -33.61 -32.00
CA ALA A 425 13.31 -33.77 -31.61
C ALA A 425 13.15 -34.24 -30.15
N ALA A 426 14.04 -35.09 -29.64
CA ALA A 426 14.05 -35.50 -28.23
C ALA A 426 14.39 -34.31 -27.31
N TYR A 427 15.45 -33.57 -27.62
CA TYR A 427 15.82 -32.33 -26.92
C TYR A 427 14.68 -31.31 -26.93
N LEU A 428 14.09 -31.02 -28.10
CA LEU A 428 12.97 -30.08 -28.22
C LEU A 428 11.76 -30.53 -27.38
N ARG A 429 11.41 -31.82 -27.38
CA ARG A 429 10.31 -32.35 -26.55
C ARG A 429 10.62 -32.25 -25.05
N GLN A 430 11.84 -32.57 -24.63
CA GLN A 430 12.28 -32.43 -23.24
C GLN A 430 12.22 -30.97 -22.78
N GLN A 431 12.71 -30.05 -23.62
CA GLN A 431 12.67 -28.62 -23.38
C GLN A 431 11.22 -28.08 -23.29
N LEU A 432 10.32 -28.50 -24.17
CA LEU A 432 8.92 -28.09 -24.12
C LEU A 432 8.19 -28.69 -22.90
N ALA A 433 8.46 -29.95 -22.55
CA ALA A 433 7.86 -30.62 -21.39
C ALA A 433 8.26 -30.00 -20.04
N ALA A 434 9.44 -29.36 -19.97
CA ALA A 434 9.92 -28.67 -18.78
C ALA A 434 9.31 -27.27 -18.57
N ARG A 435 8.53 -26.73 -19.51
CA ARG A 435 7.98 -25.36 -19.47
C ARG A 435 6.47 -25.37 -19.20
N PRO A 436 5.95 -24.48 -18.32
CA PRO A 436 4.52 -24.34 -18.13
C PRO A 436 3.78 -23.95 -19.41
N VAL A 437 2.57 -24.48 -19.58
CA VAL A 437 1.71 -24.22 -20.75
C VAL A 437 1.05 -22.84 -20.62
N PRO A 438 1.14 -21.97 -21.65
CA PRO A 438 0.38 -20.72 -21.73
C PRO A 438 -1.13 -20.91 -21.68
N GLU A 439 -1.84 -19.93 -21.13
CA GLU A 439 -3.30 -19.87 -21.14
C GLU A 439 -3.84 -19.16 -22.38
N GLU A 440 -5.02 -19.57 -22.83
CA GLU A 440 -5.79 -18.86 -23.84
C GLU A 440 -6.43 -17.61 -23.23
N ILE A 441 -6.34 -16.49 -23.95
CA ILE A 441 -6.87 -15.18 -23.57
C ILE A 441 -7.45 -14.50 -24.81
N SER A 442 -8.62 -13.90 -24.66
CA SER A 442 -9.33 -13.19 -25.71
C SER A 442 -8.52 -11.98 -26.24
N PRO A 443 -8.38 -11.82 -27.57
CA PRO A 443 -7.55 -10.76 -28.14
C PRO A 443 -8.17 -9.37 -27.93
N MET A 444 -7.70 -8.67 -26.91
CA MET A 444 -8.24 -7.36 -26.54
C MET A 444 -7.61 -6.22 -27.35
N ARG A 445 -8.43 -5.49 -28.13
CA ARG A 445 -7.98 -4.27 -28.82
C ARG A 445 -7.82 -3.13 -27.82
N VAL A 446 -6.61 -2.96 -27.31
CA VAL A 446 -6.24 -1.77 -26.53
C VAL A 446 -6.17 -0.56 -27.46
N HIS A 447 -7.30 0.13 -27.59
CA HIS A 447 -7.28 1.51 -28.07
C HIS A 447 -6.56 2.36 -27.01
N GLN A 448 -5.28 2.64 -27.29
CA GLN A 448 -4.62 3.83 -26.77
C GLN A 448 -5.56 4.99 -27.08
N SER A 449 -6.05 5.66 -26.04
CA SER A 449 -6.83 6.88 -26.23
C SER A 449 -5.92 7.84 -26.98
N PRO A 450 -6.27 8.34 -28.18
CA PRO A 450 -5.44 9.33 -28.85
C PRO A 450 -5.23 10.48 -27.87
N GLU A 451 -3.98 10.95 -27.78
CA GLU A 451 -3.61 12.01 -26.85
C GLU A 451 -4.68 13.09 -26.88
N ARG A 452 -5.22 13.42 -25.71
CA ARG A 452 -6.11 14.58 -25.62
C ARG A 452 -5.24 15.80 -25.85
N ALA A 453 -5.20 16.22 -27.12
CA ALA A 453 -4.54 17.44 -27.57
C ALA A 453 -4.76 18.53 -26.52
N PRO A 454 -3.68 19.19 -26.06
CA PRO A 454 -3.73 19.99 -24.85
C PRO A 454 -4.88 20.98 -24.95
N ARG A 455 -5.81 20.90 -23.99
CA ARG A 455 -6.90 21.88 -23.88
C ARG A 455 -6.24 23.25 -23.72
N LYS A 456 -6.12 23.98 -24.83
CA LYS A 456 -5.63 25.38 -24.83
C LYS A 456 -6.40 26.09 -23.73
N LYS A 457 -5.67 26.71 -22.81
CA LYS A 457 -6.24 27.53 -21.74
C LYS A 457 -7.03 28.66 -22.39
N ARG A 458 -8.34 28.47 -22.58
CA ARG A 458 -9.25 29.54 -23.02
C ARG A 458 -9.52 30.42 -21.81
N PHE A 459 -8.53 31.24 -21.50
CA PHE A 459 -8.61 32.35 -20.57
C PHE A 459 -8.34 33.63 -21.36
N GLU A 460 -9.29 33.95 -22.22
CA GLU A 460 -9.45 35.24 -22.89
C GLU A 460 -10.94 35.50 -22.93
N ASP A 461 -11.35 36.61 -22.30
CA ASP A 461 -12.74 37.01 -22.14
C ASP A 461 -13.30 37.54 -23.47
N VAL A 462 -13.67 36.61 -24.35
CA VAL A 462 -14.58 36.89 -25.47
C VAL A 462 -16.00 36.55 -25.00
N PRO A 463 -16.95 37.50 -25.02
CA PRO A 463 -18.35 37.21 -24.73
C PRO A 463 -18.92 36.25 -25.77
N VAL A 464 -18.88 34.95 -25.48
CA VAL A 464 -19.62 33.96 -26.24
C VAL A 464 -21.09 34.18 -25.91
N GLU A 465 -21.81 34.82 -26.82
CA GLU A 465 -23.26 34.86 -26.79
C GLU A 465 -23.76 33.42 -26.59
N ARG A 466 -24.52 33.22 -25.52
CA ARG A 466 -25.24 31.95 -25.36
C ARG A 466 -26.29 31.92 -26.45
N GLU A 467 -26.10 31.04 -27.43
CA GLU A 467 -27.22 30.58 -28.25
C GLU A 467 -28.40 30.28 -27.31
N PRO A 468 -29.56 30.90 -27.54
CA PRO A 468 -30.69 30.69 -26.65
C PRO A 468 -31.03 29.21 -26.63
N ARG A 469 -31.29 28.67 -25.43
CA ARG A 469 -31.91 27.35 -25.29
C ARG A 469 -33.09 27.29 -26.25
N ALA A 470 -33.15 26.21 -27.04
CA ALA A 470 -34.12 26.02 -28.11
C ALA A 470 -35.51 26.57 -27.73
N PRO A 471 -36.15 27.37 -28.61
CA PRO A 471 -37.41 28.03 -28.29
C PRO A 471 -38.50 27.01 -27.96
N HIS A 472 -39.54 27.49 -27.28
CA HIS A 472 -40.76 26.73 -26.98
C HIS A 472 -41.19 25.88 -28.19
N MET A 473 -41.33 24.57 -27.97
CA MET A 473 -41.91 23.66 -28.96
C MET A 473 -43.40 24.01 -29.11
N MET A 474 -43.76 24.75 -30.17
CA MET A 474 -45.15 25.11 -30.42
C MET A 474 -45.98 23.86 -30.69
N GLY A 475 -47.02 23.64 -29.89
CA GLY A 475 -47.95 22.52 -30.04
C GLY A 475 -47.68 21.29 -29.16
N GLY A 476 -46.70 21.31 -28.26
CA GLY A 476 -46.43 20.19 -27.35
C GLY A 476 -47.63 19.78 -26.49
N VAL A 477 -47.96 18.49 -26.46
CA VAL A 477 -49.04 17.92 -25.65
C VAL A 477 -48.51 17.51 -24.28
N TRP A 478 -49.24 17.86 -23.23
CA TRP A 478 -48.81 17.64 -21.84
C TRP A 478 -49.37 16.34 -21.27
N PHE A 479 -48.51 15.63 -20.54
CA PHE A 479 -48.82 14.40 -19.82
C PHE A 479 -48.40 14.51 -18.36
N THR A 480 -49.18 13.91 -17.46
CA THR A 480 -48.84 13.75 -16.04
C THR A 480 -48.30 12.35 -15.78
N LEU A 481 -47.34 12.27 -14.85
CA LEU A 481 -46.77 11.05 -14.28
C LEU A 481 -47.01 11.08 -12.78
N SER A 482 -47.50 10.00 -12.19
CA SER A 482 -47.80 9.90 -10.74
C SER A 482 -46.56 9.83 -9.82
N LEU A 483 -45.44 10.44 -10.22
CA LEU A 483 -44.18 10.51 -9.47
C LEU A 483 -43.70 11.97 -9.37
N GLY A 484 -43.58 12.50 -8.15
CA GLY A 484 -43.06 13.83 -7.87
C GLY A 484 -41.82 13.84 -6.97
N ARG A 485 -41.42 15.02 -6.48
CA ARG A 485 -40.23 15.22 -5.64
C ARG A 485 -40.24 14.35 -4.37
N LYS A 486 -41.41 14.15 -3.75
CA LYS A 486 -41.55 13.28 -2.57
C LYS A 486 -41.29 11.80 -2.88
N HIS A 487 -41.37 11.41 -4.15
CA HIS A 487 -40.98 10.09 -4.66
C HIS A 487 -39.56 10.05 -5.25
N ARG A 488 -38.71 11.06 -4.92
CA ARG A 488 -37.33 11.24 -5.41
C ARG A 488 -37.20 11.30 -6.94
N ALA A 489 -38.18 11.90 -7.61
CA ALA A 489 -38.13 12.13 -9.05
C ALA A 489 -36.97 13.09 -9.48
N ASP A 490 -35.99 12.56 -10.21
CA ASP A 490 -34.95 13.28 -10.97
C ASP A 490 -35.25 13.23 -12.50
N PRO A 491 -34.88 14.21 -13.34
CA PRO A 491 -35.05 14.10 -14.79
C PRO A 491 -34.27 12.95 -15.47
N LYS A 492 -33.12 12.52 -14.92
CA LYS A 492 -32.19 11.56 -15.55
C LYS A 492 -32.71 10.13 -15.62
N TRP A 493 -33.51 9.70 -14.64
CA TRP A 493 -34.16 8.37 -14.63
C TRP A 493 -35.59 8.42 -15.20
N LEU A 494 -36.29 9.56 -15.09
CA LEU A 494 -37.61 9.74 -15.69
C LEU A 494 -37.55 9.79 -17.22
N LEU A 495 -36.57 10.48 -17.81
CA LEU A 495 -36.49 10.63 -19.26
C LEU A 495 -36.36 9.28 -20.00
N PRO A 496 -35.46 8.34 -19.63
CA PRO A 496 -35.45 7.00 -20.20
C PRO A 496 -36.75 6.22 -19.99
N MET A 497 -37.42 6.40 -18.85
CA MET A 497 -38.69 5.75 -18.54
C MET A 497 -39.82 6.25 -19.45
N ILE A 498 -39.93 7.56 -19.65
CA ILE A 498 -40.89 8.21 -20.57
C ILE A 498 -40.62 7.77 -22.02
N CYS A 499 -39.36 7.79 -22.45
CA CYS A 499 -38.96 7.31 -23.78
C CYS A 499 -39.35 5.84 -24.00
N LYS A 500 -39.11 4.96 -23.02
CA LYS A 500 -39.49 3.54 -23.08
C LYS A 500 -41.01 3.33 -23.06
N ALA A 501 -41.75 4.12 -22.29
CA ALA A 501 -43.20 3.99 -22.14
C ALA A 501 -43.98 4.29 -23.44
N GLY A 502 -43.61 5.38 -24.13
CA GLY A 502 -44.28 5.79 -25.37
C GLY A 502 -43.55 5.41 -26.67
N GLY A 503 -42.36 4.82 -26.59
CA GLY A 503 -41.53 4.54 -27.77
C GLY A 503 -40.96 5.80 -28.44
N VAL A 504 -40.81 6.89 -27.69
CA VAL A 504 -40.34 8.20 -28.18
C VAL A 504 -38.86 8.43 -27.85
N THR A 505 -38.18 9.28 -28.61
CA THR A 505 -36.77 9.62 -28.37
C THR A 505 -36.63 10.83 -27.46
N LYS A 506 -35.41 11.08 -26.97
CA LYS A 506 -35.07 12.29 -26.19
C LYS A 506 -35.37 13.62 -26.93
N ARG A 507 -35.46 13.61 -28.26
CA ARG A 507 -35.76 14.82 -29.06
C ARG A 507 -37.25 15.17 -29.05
N ASP A 508 -38.10 14.17 -28.81
CA ASP A 508 -39.56 14.29 -28.83
C ASP A 508 -40.13 14.67 -27.45
N VAL A 509 -39.29 14.66 -26.40
CA VAL A 509 -39.64 15.06 -25.03
C VAL A 509 -39.15 16.49 -24.76
N GLY A 510 -40.10 17.39 -24.56
CA GLY A 510 -39.88 18.81 -24.26
C GLY A 510 -39.68 19.08 -22.77
N SER A 511 -40.42 20.07 -22.26
CA SER A 511 -40.30 20.55 -20.88
C SER A 511 -40.72 19.50 -19.83
N ILE A 512 -39.84 19.13 -18.89
CA ILE A 512 -40.17 18.29 -17.74
C ILE A 512 -40.25 19.14 -16.46
N LYS A 513 -41.43 19.23 -15.85
CA LYS A 513 -41.72 19.96 -14.60
C LYS A 513 -42.07 18.99 -13.48
N ILE A 514 -41.14 18.80 -12.54
CA ILE A 514 -41.30 17.92 -11.37
C ILE A 514 -41.92 18.71 -10.21
N LEU A 515 -43.20 18.41 -9.91
CA LEU A 515 -43.97 18.93 -8.78
C LEU A 515 -43.82 17.98 -7.57
N ASP A 516 -44.42 18.31 -6.43
CA ASP A 516 -44.17 17.56 -5.19
C ASP A 516 -44.68 16.11 -5.21
N HIS A 517 -45.82 15.88 -5.86
CA HIS A 517 -46.51 14.58 -5.94
C HIS A 517 -46.60 14.01 -7.37
N GLU A 518 -46.42 14.83 -8.40
CA GLU A 518 -46.50 14.42 -9.81
C GLU A 518 -45.38 15.06 -10.64
N THR A 519 -45.13 14.54 -11.84
CA THR A 519 -44.27 15.17 -12.85
C THR A 519 -45.10 15.42 -14.10
N ARG A 520 -45.08 16.66 -14.60
CA ARG A 520 -45.68 17.00 -15.89
C ARG A 520 -44.59 17.07 -16.94
N PHE A 521 -44.81 16.45 -18.09
CA PHE A 521 -43.87 16.51 -19.22
C PHE A 521 -44.60 16.75 -20.53
N GLU A 522 -43.88 17.33 -21.47
CA GLU A 522 -44.37 17.74 -22.79
C GLU A 522 -43.83 16.78 -23.85
N ILE A 523 -44.68 16.32 -24.77
CA ILE A 523 -44.34 15.48 -25.92
C ILE A 523 -44.70 16.22 -27.21
N SER A 524 -43.87 16.11 -28.27
CA SER A 524 -44.17 16.71 -29.58
C SER A 524 -45.56 16.28 -30.10
N ALA A 525 -46.30 17.21 -30.72
CA ALA A 525 -47.62 16.97 -31.28
C ALA A 525 -47.66 15.73 -32.20
N ASP A 526 -46.66 15.62 -33.08
CA ASP A 526 -46.52 14.55 -34.08
C ASP A 526 -46.42 13.14 -33.47
N ARG A 527 -46.04 13.05 -32.18
CA ARG A 527 -45.88 11.79 -31.44
C ARG A 527 -46.85 11.64 -30.27
N ALA A 528 -47.64 12.65 -29.96
CA ALA A 528 -48.52 12.66 -28.79
C ALA A 528 -49.61 11.58 -28.84
N VAL A 529 -50.16 11.30 -30.03
CA VAL A 529 -51.20 10.27 -30.21
C VAL A 529 -50.61 8.87 -30.03
N GLU A 530 -49.53 8.53 -30.74
CA GLU A 530 -48.81 7.25 -30.60
C GLU A 530 -48.30 7.04 -29.17
N PHE A 531 -47.83 8.11 -28.52
CA PHE A 531 -47.42 8.10 -27.11
C PHE A 531 -48.60 7.76 -26.19
N ALA A 532 -49.77 8.39 -26.37
CA ALA A 532 -50.95 8.17 -25.54
C ALA A 532 -51.48 6.73 -25.66
N GLU A 533 -51.57 6.19 -26.89
CA GLU A 533 -52.01 4.81 -27.14
C GLU A 533 -51.08 3.80 -26.44
N ARG A 534 -49.75 3.94 -26.61
CA ARG A 534 -48.77 3.04 -25.99
C ARG A 534 -48.68 3.19 -24.47
N ALA A 535 -48.71 4.41 -23.96
CA ALA A 535 -48.65 4.67 -22.52
C ALA A 535 -49.91 4.20 -21.77
N THR A 536 -51.06 4.06 -22.47
CA THR A 536 -52.30 3.51 -21.89
C THR A 536 -52.32 1.98 -21.94
N ALA A 537 -51.74 1.37 -22.99
CA ALA A 537 -51.65 -0.08 -23.12
C ALA A 537 -50.58 -0.73 -22.20
N GLY A 538 -49.53 0.00 -21.84
CA GLY A 538 -48.43 -0.51 -21.03
C GLY A 538 -48.57 -0.24 -19.53
N THR A 539 -48.80 -1.28 -18.72
CA THR A 539 -48.67 -1.17 -17.26
C THR A 539 -47.20 -0.94 -16.89
N LEU A 540 -46.85 0.30 -16.55
CA LEU A 540 -45.49 0.64 -16.10
C LEU A 540 -45.12 -0.13 -14.83
N GLU A 541 -43.87 -0.59 -14.76
CA GLU A 541 -43.32 -1.24 -13.57
C GLU A 541 -43.54 -0.35 -12.32
N LYS A 542 -44.06 -0.96 -11.25
CA LYS A 542 -44.28 -0.35 -9.92
C LYS A 542 -45.41 0.69 -9.84
N GLY A 543 -46.50 0.49 -10.59
CA GLY A 543 -47.79 1.15 -10.32
C GLY A 543 -47.84 2.64 -10.69
N VAL A 544 -46.87 3.10 -11.48
CA VAL A 544 -46.80 4.46 -12.01
C VAL A 544 -47.84 4.62 -13.11
N ARG A 545 -48.65 5.69 -13.07
CA ARG A 545 -49.65 5.99 -14.09
C ARG A 545 -49.24 7.21 -14.90
N ILE A 546 -49.43 7.12 -16.21
CA ILE A 546 -49.38 8.25 -17.15
C ILE A 546 -50.82 8.61 -17.52
N ALA A 547 -51.13 9.91 -17.57
CA ALA A 547 -52.40 10.41 -18.10
C ALA A 547 -52.16 11.65 -18.97
N ALA A 548 -53.03 11.89 -19.96
CA ALA A 548 -53.04 13.16 -20.68
C ALA A 548 -53.51 14.28 -19.74
N ALA A 549 -52.91 15.48 -19.85
CA ALA A 549 -53.17 16.57 -18.92
C ALA A 549 -53.15 17.94 -19.61
N GLY A 550 -53.92 18.89 -19.07
CA GLY A 550 -53.80 20.30 -19.44
C GLY A 550 -52.48 20.92 -18.99
N ALA A 551 -52.00 21.91 -19.74
CA ALA A 551 -50.80 22.66 -19.41
C ALA A 551 -50.93 23.30 -18.00
N PRO A 552 -49.88 23.25 -17.16
CA PRO A 552 -49.96 23.78 -15.80
C PRO A 552 -50.03 25.32 -15.79
N GLU A 553 -50.94 25.84 -14.99
CA GLU A 553 -51.12 27.28 -14.74
C GLU A 553 -49.82 27.92 -14.21
N GLN A 554 -49.50 29.13 -14.69
CA GLN A 554 -48.23 29.79 -14.37
C GLN A 554 -48.25 30.44 -12.98
N ALA A 555 -47.57 29.83 -12.01
CA ALA A 555 -47.27 30.47 -10.74
C ALA A 555 -46.39 31.72 -10.97
N ARG A 556 -46.90 32.90 -10.55
CA ARG A 556 -46.22 34.19 -10.73
C ARG A 556 -44.88 34.23 -9.96
N PRO A 557 -43.81 34.83 -10.53
CA PRO A 557 -42.55 34.97 -9.82
C PRO A 557 -42.66 36.01 -8.69
N HIS A 558 -42.35 35.60 -7.45
CA HIS A 558 -42.20 36.54 -6.34
C HIS A 558 -40.98 37.44 -6.57
N SER A 559 -41.22 38.74 -6.69
CA SER A 559 -40.19 39.78 -6.65
C SER A 559 -39.59 39.90 -5.24
N ARG A 560 -38.26 39.96 -5.17
CA ARG A 560 -37.52 40.47 -4.01
C ARG A 560 -36.66 41.67 -4.44
N PRO A 561 -36.43 42.67 -3.57
CA PRO A 561 -35.97 43.99 -4.02
C PRO A 561 -34.49 44.00 -4.43
N ARG A 562 -34.16 44.84 -5.42
CA ARG A 562 -32.78 45.26 -5.70
C ARG A 562 -32.28 46.18 -4.58
N HIS A 563 -31.10 45.90 -4.04
CA HIS A 563 -30.20 46.95 -3.54
C HIS A 563 -28.82 46.77 -4.17
N GLN A 564 -28.10 47.89 -4.30
CA GLN A 564 -26.99 48.07 -5.23
C GLN A 564 -25.69 47.41 -4.76
N MET A 565 -24.86 46.98 -5.71
CA MET A 565 -23.47 46.63 -5.45
C MET A 565 -22.67 47.90 -5.14
N ALA A 566 -21.98 47.92 -4.01
CA ALA A 566 -20.81 48.76 -3.80
C ALA A 566 -19.55 47.91 -3.95
N GLU A 567 -18.57 48.41 -4.71
CA GLU A 567 -17.27 47.77 -4.92
C GLU A 567 -16.53 47.48 -3.61
N ARG A 568 -16.01 46.25 -3.46
CA ARG A 568 -14.88 45.97 -2.56
C ARG A 568 -13.91 44.96 -3.16
N GLU A 569 -12.65 45.32 -3.09
CA GLU A 569 -11.52 44.64 -3.72
C GLU A 569 -11.14 43.32 -3.05
N ARG A 570 -10.36 42.50 -3.77
CA ARG A 570 -9.79 41.24 -3.27
C ARG A 570 -8.64 41.50 -2.29
N PRO A 571 -8.57 40.83 -1.13
CA PRO A 571 -7.37 40.86 -0.29
C PRO A 571 -6.16 40.23 -1.00
N LYS A 572 -5.02 40.93 -0.99
CA LYS A 572 -3.73 40.41 -1.49
C LYS A 572 -3.09 39.45 -0.48
N ARG A 573 -2.23 38.56 -0.99
CA ARG A 573 -1.44 37.60 -0.20
C ARG A 573 -0.44 38.34 0.71
N TYR A 574 -0.28 37.81 1.93
CA TYR A 574 0.77 38.19 2.87
C TYR A 574 2.15 37.70 2.38
N ASN A 575 3.19 38.51 2.57
CA ASN A 575 4.58 38.18 2.23
C ASN A 575 5.50 38.55 3.42
N PRO A 576 6.15 37.59 4.10
CA PRO A 576 6.88 37.85 5.33
C PRO A 576 8.35 38.25 5.06
N ALA A 577 8.58 39.50 4.63
CA ALA A 577 9.92 40.02 4.39
C ALA A 577 10.03 41.56 4.51
N ALA A 578 9.56 42.14 5.62
CA ALA A 578 9.88 43.52 6.04
C ALA A 578 9.35 43.80 7.46
N ALA A 579 10.20 43.71 8.49
CA ALA A 579 9.89 44.16 9.85
C ALA A 579 11.16 44.37 10.70
N GLU A 580 12.01 45.33 10.33
CA GLU A 580 12.95 45.95 11.28
C GLU A 580 12.51 47.40 11.57
N LYS A 581 12.47 47.74 12.87
CA LYS A 581 12.64 49.07 13.49
C LYS A 581 11.76 50.24 12.98
N VAL A 582 10.97 50.84 13.88
CA VAL A 582 11.24 52.17 14.51
C VAL A 582 10.35 52.31 15.77
N VAL A 583 10.78 53.16 16.71
CA VAL A 583 10.30 53.35 18.10
C VAL A 583 9.34 54.57 18.22
N THR A 584 8.78 54.78 19.43
CA THR A 584 8.08 55.96 20.03
C THR A 584 6.57 55.77 20.24
N GLU A 585 5.93 56.21 21.33
CA GLU A 585 6.37 56.69 22.67
C GLU A 585 5.19 56.47 23.69
N ASP A 586 5.47 56.35 24.98
CA ASP A 586 4.44 56.23 26.07
C ASP A 586 3.92 57.64 26.43
N PRO A 587 2.65 57.82 26.87
CA PRO A 587 2.51 58.16 28.29
C PRO A 587 1.23 57.62 29.01
N ARG A 588 1.41 57.31 30.30
CA ARG A 588 0.40 57.07 31.36
C ARG A 588 0.11 58.38 32.15
N PRO A 589 -0.87 58.50 33.09
CA PRO A 589 -1.65 57.51 33.86
C PRO A 589 -3.19 57.68 33.68
N ALA A 590 -4.17 57.32 34.54
CA ALA A 590 -4.22 56.92 35.96
C ALA A 590 -5.42 55.99 36.33
N ALA A 591 -5.94 56.10 37.57
CA ALA A 591 -6.99 55.29 38.21
C ALA A 591 -8.44 55.84 37.91
N ASP A 592 -9.57 55.22 38.27
CA ASP A 592 -9.89 54.45 39.48
C ASP A 592 -11.16 53.55 39.37
N GLU A 593 -11.51 52.87 40.47
CA GLU A 593 -12.77 52.15 40.81
C GLU A 593 -13.05 50.69 40.33
N VAL A 594 -13.50 49.88 41.30
CA VAL A 594 -13.93 48.46 41.26
C VAL A 594 -15.11 48.33 42.25
N PRO A 595 -16.26 47.67 41.92
CA PRO A 595 -16.57 46.37 42.55
C PRO A 595 -17.47 45.45 41.65
N PRO A 596 -18.04 44.31 42.11
CA PRO A 596 -17.46 43.00 41.83
C PRO A 596 -18.39 42.04 41.05
N ARG A 597 -17.84 41.05 40.35
CA ARG A 597 -18.64 40.02 39.64
C ARG A 597 -18.62 38.66 40.36
N LYS A 598 -19.82 38.16 40.62
CA LYS A 598 -20.14 37.02 41.51
C LYS A 598 -19.51 35.69 41.09
N GLU A 599 -19.06 34.93 42.09
CA GLU A 599 -18.68 33.52 41.96
C GLU A 599 -19.80 32.65 41.37
N LYS A 600 -19.42 31.59 40.64
CA LYS A 600 -20.29 30.43 40.39
C LYS A 600 -19.55 29.14 40.77
N ARG A 601 -20.22 28.33 41.59
CA ARG A 601 -19.68 27.15 42.29
C ARG A 601 -19.32 26.00 41.34
N LYS A 602 -18.32 25.22 41.76
CA LYS A 602 -18.04 23.86 41.25
C LYS A 602 -19.22 22.91 41.52
N PRO A 603 -19.51 21.91 40.66
CA PRO A 603 -20.40 20.80 40.99
C PRO A 603 -19.63 19.66 41.70
N GLU A 604 -20.22 19.14 42.78
CA GLU A 604 -19.74 17.97 43.52
C GLU A 604 -20.26 16.63 42.95
N PRO A 605 -19.63 15.48 43.26
CA PRO A 605 -19.86 14.22 42.55
C PRO A 605 -21.13 13.48 43.02
N LYS A 606 -21.83 12.83 42.07
CA LYS A 606 -22.95 11.92 42.38
C LYS A 606 -22.52 10.46 42.49
N SER A 607 -23.26 9.73 43.30
CA SER A 607 -22.86 8.47 43.94
C SER A 607 -23.08 7.20 43.11
N LYS A 608 -22.45 6.11 43.58
CA LYS A 608 -22.40 4.78 42.96
C LYS A 608 -23.80 4.14 42.83
N ALA A 609 -24.18 3.75 41.61
CA ALA A 609 -25.28 2.83 41.36
C ALA A 609 -24.75 1.54 40.71
N LYS A 610 -25.08 0.38 41.30
CA LYS A 610 -24.66 -0.95 40.81
C LYS A 610 -25.55 -1.37 39.63
N PHE A 611 -24.96 -1.63 38.46
CA PHE A 611 -25.68 -2.27 37.34
C PHE A 611 -25.21 -3.71 37.15
N LYS A 612 -26.15 -4.68 37.20
CA LYS A 612 -25.88 -6.10 36.94
C LYS A 612 -26.05 -6.38 35.44
N PRO A 613 -25.16 -7.12 34.77
CA PRO A 613 -25.47 -7.73 33.49
C PRO A 613 -26.47 -8.87 33.70
N LYS A 614 -27.58 -8.88 32.94
CA LYS A 614 -28.45 -10.06 32.83
C LYS A 614 -27.84 -11.00 31.79
N TYR A 615 -27.42 -12.20 32.21
CA TYR A 615 -27.18 -13.31 31.29
C TYR A 615 -28.36 -14.29 31.42
N GLN A 616 -29.02 -14.61 30.31
CA GLN A 616 -30.06 -15.63 30.27
C GLN A 616 -29.39 -17.00 30.14
N GLY A 617 -29.56 -17.86 31.13
CA GLY A 617 -29.30 -19.29 31.00
C GLY A 617 -30.62 -20.03 30.79
N ASN A 618 -30.59 -21.08 29.96
CA ASN A 618 -31.52 -22.20 30.07
C ASN A 618 -30.71 -23.51 29.95
N PRO A 619 -31.11 -24.62 30.61
CA PRO A 619 -30.13 -25.62 31.07
C PRO A 619 -30.36 -27.05 30.54
N LYS A 620 -29.48 -27.97 30.98
CA LYS A 620 -29.55 -29.45 30.85
C LYS A 620 -29.11 -29.98 29.46
N ASP A 621 -28.51 -31.17 29.30
CA ASP A 621 -28.05 -32.18 30.28
C ASP A 621 -26.97 -33.11 29.65
N LYS A 622 -26.52 -34.10 30.42
CA LYS A 622 -25.81 -35.35 30.02
C LYS A 622 -24.28 -35.29 29.76
N GLY A 623 -23.56 -35.81 30.75
CA GLY A 623 -22.89 -37.11 30.56
C GLY A 623 -21.44 -37.13 30.07
N LYS A 624 -20.48 -37.03 31.01
CA LYS A 624 -19.11 -37.55 30.81
C LYS A 624 -19.07 -39.05 31.16
N PRO A 625 -18.42 -39.90 30.36
CA PRO A 625 -17.78 -41.12 30.86
C PRO A 625 -16.34 -40.81 31.30
N LYS A 626 -15.96 -41.28 32.49
CA LYS A 626 -14.54 -41.46 32.87
C LYS A 626 -14.08 -42.82 32.31
N TYR A 627 -12.82 -42.95 31.93
CA TYR A 627 -12.16 -44.26 31.84
C TYR A 627 -10.80 -44.23 32.54
N LYS A 628 -10.46 -45.32 33.25
CA LYS A 628 -9.22 -45.46 34.03
C LYS A 628 -8.76 -46.93 34.00
N GLY A 629 -7.74 -47.20 33.19
CA GLY A 629 -6.71 -48.26 33.28
C GLY A 629 -7.04 -49.73 33.57
N LYS A 630 -6.50 -50.63 32.72
CA LYS A 630 -5.52 -51.72 33.02
C LYS A 630 -5.04 -52.35 31.69
N ALA A 631 -3.75 -52.63 31.50
CA ALA A 631 -3.05 -53.92 31.67
C ALA A 631 -3.65 -55.05 30.77
N ASP A 632 -2.93 -55.86 29.99
CA ASP A 632 -1.56 -56.40 30.15
C ASP A 632 -1.01 -57.05 28.84
N ARG A 633 0.31 -57.39 28.81
CA ARG A 633 1.02 -58.32 27.86
C ARG A 633 1.13 -57.88 26.37
N ALA A 634 2.09 -58.36 25.57
CA ALA A 634 3.46 -58.91 25.75
C ALA A 634 4.11 -58.96 24.35
N GLY A 635 5.44 -58.91 24.21
CA GLY A 635 6.11 -59.06 22.91
C GLY A 635 7.55 -58.54 22.86
N ASP A 636 8.46 -59.43 22.48
CA ASP A 636 9.92 -59.39 22.60
C ASP A 636 10.73 -58.22 22.00
N ALA A 637 11.98 -58.20 22.45
CA ALA A 637 13.13 -57.45 21.94
C ALA A 637 13.69 -58.12 20.62
N PRO A 638 14.86 -57.78 20.03
CA PRO A 638 15.93 -56.94 20.57
C PRO A 638 16.59 -55.91 19.64
N ARG A 639 17.44 -55.11 20.31
CA ARG A 639 18.45 -54.20 19.75
C ARG A 639 19.39 -54.89 18.75
N GLN A 640 19.87 -54.14 17.76
CA GLN A 640 21.23 -54.32 17.26
C GLN A 640 22.05 -53.04 17.47
N ARG A 641 23.24 -53.21 18.05
CA ARG A 641 24.36 -52.27 17.96
C ARG A 641 25.28 -52.82 16.87
N GLY A 642 25.73 -51.98 15.95
CA GLY A 642 26.82 -52.24 14.99
C GLY A 642 27.80 -51.06 15.02
N PRO A 643 29.11 -51.26 14.78
CA PRO A 643 30.13 -50.34 15.29
C PRO A 643 30.58 -49.26 14.29
N LYS A 644 31.23 -48.23 14.83
CA LYS A 644 32.19 -47.36 14.12
C LYS A 644 33.35 -48.20 13.55
N PRO A 645 33.95 -47.80 12.42
CA PRO A 645 34.80 -46.59 12.35
C PRO A 645 34.05 -45.25 12.22
#